data_AF-A0A091RSZ9-F1
#
_entry.id   AF-A0A091RSZ9-F1
#
_cell.length_a   1.000
_cell.length_b   1.000
_cell.length_c   1.000
_cell.angle_alpha   90.00
_cell.angle_beta   90.00
_cell.angle_gamma   90.00
#
_symmetry.space_group_name_H-M   'P 1'
#
loop_
_entity.id
_entity.type
_entity.pdbx_description
1 polymer ?
#
loop_
_entity_poly.entity_id
_entity_poly.type
_entity_poly.pdbx_seq_one_letter_code
_entity_poly.pdbx_strand_id
1 'polypeptide(L)'
;ENPQFPHVGEVIDGVDMRAEVGVLTRNILIKGETENTCYREKECQFFNYDTFGGHIKIFKNFTSVHLSYVELKQMGQQQIGSYPVHFHLCGDVDEKGGYSFKTYLEGLSIHHCFSRCVTVHATNGLLIKDTIGYDTLGHCFFTEDGIEQRNTFFHNLGLVTKPGTLLPTDRNSSMCIGIRDKVYGNYVPVPATDCMAVSTFWISHPNNHLINNAAAGSQDAGIWYLFHRVATGDSHSLAIETKSELTPLGIFYNNRVHSNFKAGLFIDKGVKTTNASADDPREYLSLDNNARFRPHQDADPEKPRVAALIDRLISFKNNDHGAWVRGGDILIQNSGFADNGIGLTFASDGSFPNDEGASQEVSDSLFIGESKNYGFPGGQNKYVGTGGIDSKARTLPRNRTFPIRGFQIYDGPIHLTKCTFKNFVPTPDRFTSAVGFLMKNPWQMTPKTNISLVKFGPNVSLKAFFGKPGPWFEEGDLDGDKNSIFHDLDGSVTDYKDTYVGRMDNYLIQHPKCINFTEWSGVVCSGTYAQASALVYVQTWNGQNLSMTIVRDEYPANPMVLRGINQRAVFQQYQPVVMLQKGYTIHWNGKAPNVTYLYLINFNKNDWIRVGLCYQPNTDFVIVLETFQRRSSALSSKVERYMPVSSMMELEKNRSNKKFYFDNSTGLLFLFLQAKYNRDGHSYCSSQGCERIKIVTKDSAKGISNCMSKAYPKYYQGPTVIKQMPVKTTVPCTKCGTTQMVFTSDPHKNYLLVHINSSGKKELSRGQQAFISVNDALFSFKDNGILIVVVDACIGTVMGNKLFSGVDIKHVDGYLKSGIPQRSIILLSTRGDVAIPNNLSEALMSLGTAKPPYLQHNESLAFLGFRGNFKPSWIKLFTGPAAHGLVQIEKYIPLQLEEYGCARAIKSRRKDLELLKKATRSH
;
A
#
# COMPACT_ATOMS: atom_id res chain seq x y z
N GLU A 1 -12.39 -22.23 29.65
CA GLU A 1 -12.87 -20.96 29.05
C GLU A 1 -12.95 -21.15 27.55
N ASN A 2 -14.08 -20.80 26.92
CA ASN A 2 -14.18 -20.77 25.47
C ASN A 2 -13.88 -19.33 25.01
N PRO A 3 -13.02 -19.11 24.00
CA PRO A 3 -12.76 -17.77 23.50
C PRO A 3 -14.06 -17.19 22.91
N GLN A 4 -14.29 -15.89 23.12
CA GLN A 4 -15.46 -15.20 22.58
C GLN A 4 -15.50 -15.20 21.05
N PHE A 5 -14.32 -15.16 20.42
CA PHE A 5 -14.15 -15.20 18.98
C PHE A 5 -13.11 -16.26 18.58
N PRO A 6 -13.27 -16.90 17.41
CA PRO A 6 -12.23 -17.77 16.87
C PRO A 6 -11.05 -16.93 16.37
N HIS A 7 -9.84 -17.42 16.61
CA HIS A 7 -8.60 -16.75 16.24
C HIS A 7 -7.69 -17.66 15.42
N VAL A 8 -6.91 -17.07 14.52
CA VAL A 8 -5.83 -17.78 13.82
C VAL A 8 -4.66 -17.93 14.78
N GLY A 9 -4.16 -19.16 14.93
CA GLY A 9 -3.05 -19.49 15.84
C GLY A 9 -1.74 -19.87 15.14
N GLU A 10 -1.69 -19.82 13.81
CA GLU A 10 -0.53 -20.21 13.00
C GLU A 10 -0.30 -19.25 11.84
N VAL A 11 0.92 -19.25 11.29
CA VAL A 11 1.23 -18.55 10.04
C VAL A 11 0.53 -19.28 8.89
N ILE A 12 -0.16 -18.54 8.04
CA ILE A 12 -0.91 -19.08 6.90
C ILE A 12 -0.59 -18.30 5.63
N ASP A 13 -0.48 -19.02 4.50
CA ASP A 13 -0.14 -18.47 3.19
C ASP A 13 1.16 -17.62 3.14
N GLY A 14 2.02 -17.74 4.16
CA GLY A 14 3.28 -17.00 4.29
C GLY A 14 3.17 -15.66 5.04
N VAL A 15 1.99 -15.28 5.53
CA VAL A 15 1.78 -14.05 6.31
C VAL A 15 1.35 -14.43 7.73
N ASP A 16 2.00 -13.83 8.72
CA ASP A 16 1.62 -14.01 10.11
C ASP A 16 0.39 -13.17 10.47
N MET A 17 -0.76 -13.85 10.50
CA MET A 17 -2.05 -13.30 10.92
C MET A 17 -2.52 -13.90 12.24
N ARG A 18 -1.58 -14.39 13.07
CA ARG A 18 -1.90 -14.86 14.42
C ARG A 18 -2.52 -13.73 15.23
N ALA A 19 -3.43 -14.09 16.15
CA ALA A 19 -4.05 -13.10 17.02
C ALA A 19 -3.03 -12.42 17.94
N GLU A 20 -3.24 -11.13 18.14
CA GLU A 20 -2.53 -10.34 19.14
C GLU A 20 -3.03 -10.71 20.55
N VAL A 21 -2.10 -10.82 21.50
CA VAL A 21 -2.41 -11.21 22.89
C VAL A 21 -1.85 -10.16 23.83
N GLY A 22 -2.72 -9.52 24.61
CA GLY A 22 -2.37 -8.52 25.61
C GLY A 22 -2.93 -8.89 26.98
N VAL A 23 -2.11 -8.73 28.03
CA VAL A 23 -2.54 -8.93 29.42
C VAL A 23 -3.03 -7.59 29.96
N LEU A 24 -4.34 -7.48 30.19
CA LEU A 24 -4.95 -6.21 30.61
C LEU A 24 -4.81 -5.92 32.10
N THR A 25 -4.70 -6.94 32.94
CA THR A 25 -4.65 -6.76 34.39
C THR A 25 -3.23 -6.53 34.90
N ARG A 26 -3.09 -5.63 35.88
CA ARG A 26 -1.83 -5.40 36.61
C ARG A 26 -2.07 -5.34 38.12
N ASN A 27 -1.00 -5.45 38.90
CA ASN A 27 -1.08 -5.40 40.37
C ASN A 27 -1.41 -4.01 40.91
N ILE A 28 -1.11 -2.95 40.13
CA ILE A 28 -1.41 -1.56 40.48
C ILE A 28 -2.50 -1.07 39.53
N LEU A 29 -3.70 -0.85 40.04
CA LEU A 29 -4.83 -0.30 39.30
C LEU A 29 -5.06 1.16 39.69
N ILE A 30 -4.98 2.06 38.72
CA ILE A 30 -5.41 3.45 38.81
C ILE A 30 -6.70 3.58 38.00
N LYS A 31 -7.79 3.96 38.66
CA LYS A 31 -9.12 3.95 38.07
C LYS A 31 -9.87 5.24 38.37
N GLY A 32 -10.52 5.82 37.36
CA GLY A 32 -11.47 6.91 37.56
C GLY A 32 -12.79 6.42 38.15
N GLU A 33 -13.40 7.23 39.02
CA GLU A 33 -14.78 7.03 39.48
C GLU A 33 -15.75 7.57 38.42
N THR A 34 -16.79 6.79 38.09
CA THR A 34 -17.71 7.09 36.98
C THR A 34 -19.14 6.80 37.36
N GLU A 35 -20.06 7.58 36.81
CA GLU A 35 -21.49 7.33 36.91
C GLU A 35 -21.98 6.28 35.89
N ASN A 36 -23.12 5.64 36.19
CA ASN A 36 -23.73 4.63 35.31
C ASN A 36 -24.32 5.24 34.02
N THR A 37 -24.66 6.52 34.06
CA THR A 37 -25.29 7.26 32.95
C THR A 37 -24.52 8.52 32.68
N CYS A 38 -24.51 8.95 31.41
CA CYS A 38 -24.02 10.27 31.08
C CYS A 38 -24.89 11.36 31.74
N TYR A 39 -24.26 12.36 32.37
CA TYR A 39 -24.92 13.51 32.99
C TYR A 39 -24.50 14.87 32.42
N ARG A 40 -23.57 14.90 31.45
CA ARG A 40 -23.11 16.13 30.80
C ARG A 40 -23.82 16.34 29.46
N GLU A 41 -24.74 17.30 29.42
CA GLU A 41 -25.69 17.48 28.31
C GLU A 41 -25.07 17.41 26.90
N LYS A 42 -23.88 17.99 26.70
CA LYS A 42 -23.20 18.01 25.39
C LYS A 42 -22.68 16.63 24.97
N GLU A 43 -22.04 15.91 25.89
CA GLU A 43 -21.47 14.58 25.62
C GLU A 43 -22.56 13.51 25.53
N CYS A 44 -23.67 13.67 26.27
CA CYS A 44 -24.76 12.69 26.33
C CYS A 44 -25.50 12.52 24.99
N GLN A 45 -25.33 13.45 24.06
CA GLN A 45 -25.80 13.31 22.69
C GLN A 45 -25.09 12.16 21.95
N PHE A 46 -23.83 11.87 22.28
CA PHE A 46 -22.99 10.91 21.56
C PHE A 46 -22.63 9.67 22.39
N PHE A 47 -22.64 9.80 23.71
CA PHE A 47 -22.28 8.72 24.63
C PHE A 47 -23.41 8.49 25.64
N ASN A 48 -23.81 7.23 25.81
CA ASN A 48 -24.83 6.83 26.78
C ASN A 48 -24.26 6.46 28.16
N TYR A 49 -22.96 6.66 28.37
CA TYR A 49 -22.22 6.39 29.61
C TYR A 49 -21.39 7.61 30.01
N ASP A 50 -20.99 7.66 31.28
CA ASP A 50 -20.11 8.72 31.78
C ASP A 50 -18.73 8.66 31.12
N THR A 51 -18.27 9.81 30.64
CA THR A 51 -16.96 9.98 29.99
C THR A 51 -16.00 10.83 30.81
N PHE A 52 -16.28 11.05 32.11
CA PHE A 52 -15.46 11.87 33.00
C PHE A 52 -14.56 11.02 33.91
N GLY A 53 -13.48 10.48 33.36
CA GLY A 53 -12.49 9.69 34.10
C GLY A 53 -11.40 10.50 34.80
N GLY A 54 -10.51 9.79 35.51
CA GLY A 54 -9.28 10.37 36.10
C GLY A 54 -8.21 10.66 35.03
N HIS A 55 -7.17 11.45 35.33
CA HIS A 55 -6.09 11.73 34.37
C HIS A 55 -4.73 11.84 35.06
N ILE A 56 -3.64 11.57 34.32
CA ILE A 56 -2.27 11.75 34.79
C ILE A 56 -1.59 12.76 33.87
N LYS A 57 -1.10 13.87 34.43
CA LYS A 57 -0.40 14.92 33.69
C LYS A 57 1.00 15.15 34.27
N ILE A 58 2.01 15.00 33.43
CA ILE A 58 3.42 15.21 33.74
C ILE A 58 3.86 16.53 33.10
N PHE A 59 4.50 17.39 33.87
CA PHE A 59 5.05 18.68 33.44
C PHE A 59 6.58 18.65 33.47
N LYS A 60 7.23 19.58 32.77
CA LYS A 60 8.69 19.77 32.79
C LYS A 60 9.27 19.97 34.20
N ASN A 61 10.59 19.90 34.31
CA ASN A 61 11.39 20.08 35.54
C ASN A 61 11.27 18.96 36.57
N PHE A 62 10.87 17.75 36.16
CA PHE A 62 11.01 16.57 37.00
C PHE A 62 12.47 16.09 37.01
N THR A 63 12.91 15.50 38.12
CA THR A 63 14.21 14.82 38.21
C THR A 63 14.20 13.49 37.46
N SER A 64 13.15 12.69 37.63
CA SER A 64 12.93 11.42 36.94
C SER A 64 11.46 11.04 36.96
N VAL A 65 10.95 10.46 35.87
CA VAL A 65 9.59 9.91 35.77
C VAL A 65 9.63 8.55 35.07
N HIS A 66 9.14 7.53 35.76
CA HIS A 66 9.05 6.16 35.26
C HIS A 66 7.73 5.56 35.69
N LEU A 67 6.89 5.15 34.74
CA LEU A 67 5.66 4.41 35.02
C LEU A 67 5.83 3.00 34.46
N SER A 68 5.65 1.99 35.32
CA SER A 68 5.92 0.60 34.97
C SER A 68 4.84 -0.36 35.47
N TYR A 69 4.32 -1.19 34.57
CA TYR A 69 3.38 -2.27 34.89
C TYR A 69 2.15 -1.83 35.70
N VAL A 70 1.57 -0.67 35.35
CA VAL A 70 0.32 -0.16 35.94
C VAL A 70 -0.87 -0.36 35.01
N GLU A 71 -2.03 -0.66 35.58
CA GLU A 71 -3.33 -0.71 34.91
C GLU A 71 -4.04 0.63 35.07
N LEU A 72 -4.51 1.20 33.97
CA LEU A 72 -5.24 2.45 33.88
C LEU A 72 -6.62 2.16 33.27
N LYS A 73 -7.67 2.36 34.06
CA LYS A 73 -9.05 2.03 33.67
C LYS A 73 -9.99 3.20 33.92
N GLN A 74 -10.94 3.46 33.01
CA GLN A 74 -11.88 4.58 33.17
C GLN A 74 -11.15 5.92 33.41
N MET A 75 -10.05 6.11 32.69
CA MET A 75 -9.25 7.33 32.71
C MET A 75 -9.54 8.17 31.47
N GLY A 76 -9.12 9.43 31.47
CA GLY A 76 -9.34 10.37 30.40
C GLY A 76 -10.73 11.00 30.42
N GLN A 77 -10.87 12.12 29.71
CA GLN A 77 -12.13 12.86 29.61
C GLN A 77 -12.34 13.36 28.18
N GLN A 78 -13.59 13.57 27.75
CA GLN A 78 -13.90 14.31 26.52
C GLN A 78 -13.67 15.83 26.68
N GLN A 79 -12.58 16.19 27.36
CA GLN A 79 -12.07 17.54 27.57
C GLN A 79 -10.57 17.58 27.23
N ILE A 80 -10.14 18.59 26.46
CA ILE A 80 -8.74 18.74 26.03
C ILE A 80 -7.82 18.85 27.26
N GLY A 81 -6.69 18.15 27.23
CA GLY A 81 -5.68 18.15 28.29
C GLY A 81 -5.87 17.11 29.40
N SER A 82 -7.01 16.42 29.46
CA SER A 82 -7.35 15.42 30.47
C SER A 82 -7.26 13.99 29.91
N TYR A 83 -6.05 13.41 29.90
CA TYR A 83 -5.77 12.10 29.30
C TYR A 83 -5.30 11.06 30.34
N PRO A 84 -5.44 9.74 30.08
CA PRO A 84 -4.93 8.70 30.96
C PRO A 84 -3.45 8.86 31.30
N VAL A 85 -2.61 9.18 30.30
CA VAL A 85 -1.23 9.60 30.48
C VAL A 85 -0.92 10.77 29.54
N HIS A 86 -0.47 11.90 30.09
CA HIS A 86 -0.18 13.12 29.35
C HIS A 86 1.19 13.68 29.74
N PHE A 87 2.18 13.57 28.85
CA PHE A 87 3.42 14.33 28.96
C PHE A 87 3.23 15.69 28.29
N HIS A 88 3.09 16.73 29.10
CA HIS A 88 2.70 18.06 28.66
C HIS A 88 3.88 19.02 28.74
N LEU A 89 4.38 19.44 27.58
CA LEU A 89 5.45 20.43 27.43
C LEU A 89 6.71 20.10 28.23
N CYS A 90 7.11 18.82 28.22
CA CYS A 90 8.26 18.34 29.00
C CYS A 90 9.62 18.68 28.34
N GLY A 91 9.64 19.03 27.05
CA GLY A 91 10.89 19.28 26.31
C GLY A 91 11.63 17.98 25.99
N ASP A 92 12.97 18.04 25.96
CA ASP A 92 13.82 16.87 25.75
C ASP A 92 13.89 16.05 27.06
N VAL A 93 13.43 14.79 27.04
CA VAL A 93 13.40 13.88 28.22
C VAL A 93 14.36 12.69 28.11
N ASP A 94 15.32 12.81 27.20
CA ASP A 94 16.45 11.90 26.93
C ASP A 94 17.80 12.54 27.33
N GLU A 95 18.91 11.94 26.93
CA GLU A 95 20.28 12.43 27.25
C GLU A 95 20.49 13.89 26.79
N LYS A 96 19.83 14.31 25.70
CA LYS A 96 19.88 15.69 25.20
C LYS A 96 19.24 16.69 26.18
N GLY A 97 18.24 16.25 26.94
CA GLY A 97 17.63 17.01 28.03
C GLY A 97 18.43 16.98 29.33
N GLY A 98 19.58 16.29 29.38
CA GLY A 98 20.39 16.13 30.59
C GLY A 98 19.96 14.98 31.51
N TYR A 99 19.06 14.10 31.05
CA TYR A 99 18.59 12.97 31.84
C TYR A 99 19.57 11.78 31.75
N SER A 100 20.18 11.40 32.88
CA SER A 100 21.07 10.24 32.97
C SER A 100 20.32 8.90 32.85
N PHE A 101 19.05 8.89 33.24
CA PHE A 101 18.13 7.77 33.04
C PHE A 101 16.98 8.24 32.17
N LYS A 102 16.77 7.55 31.05
CA LYS A 102 15.71 7.91 30.10
C LYS A 102 14.34 7.88 30.77
N THR A 103 13.49 8.86 30.46
CA THR A 103 12.08 8.86 30.87
C THR A 103 11.33 7.81 30.08
N TYR A 104 10.49 6.99 30.75
CA TYR A 104 9.80 5.90 30.07
C TYR A 104 8.43 5.53 30.65
N LEU A 105 7.61 4.95 29.76
CA LEU A 105 6.43 4.15 30.07
C LEU A 105 6.73 2.70 29.68
N GLU A 106 6.56 1.75 30.59
CA GLU A 106 6.86 0.33 30.33
C GLU A 106 5.76 -0.59 30.84
N GLY A 107 5.20 -1.45 29.98
CA GLY A 107 4.29 -2.50 30.44
C GLY A 107 2.92 -2.00 30.91
N LEU A 108 2.53 -0.77 30.57
CA LEU A 108 1.24 -0.20 30.96
C LEU A 108 0.09 -0.96 30.30
N SER A 109 -1.05 -1.05 30.99
CA SER A 109 -2.31 -1.51 30.43
C SER A 109 -3.35 -0.40 30.55
N ILE A 110 -3.70 0.24 29.44
CA ILE A 110 -4.62 1.38 29.39
C ILE A 110 -5.87 0.91 28.68
N HIS A 111 -6.98 0.74 29.40
CA HIS A 111 -8.19 0.18 28.79
C HIS A 111 -9.50 0.73 29.30
N HIS A 112 -10.53 0.70 28.43
CA HIS A 112 -11.85 1.26 28.70
C HIS A 112 -11.74 2.70 29.22
N CYS A 113 -10.97 3.51 28.49
CA CYS A 113 -10.67 4.89 28.83
C CYS A 113 -11.46 5.84 27.93
N PHE A 114 -11.84 6.99 28.47
CA PHE A 114 -12.75 7.94 27.84
C PHE A 114 -12.03 9.06 27.10
N SER A 115 -10.75 8.89 26.81
CA SER A 115 -9.99 9.64 25.81
C SER A 115 -8.75 8.81 25.43
N ARG A 116 -7.80 9.45 24.73
CA ARG A 116 -6.51 8.92 24.22
C ARG A 116 -5.83 7.92 25.17
N CYS A 117 -4.83 7.17 24.73
CA CYS A 117 -4.04 6.31 25.62
C CYS A 117 -2.87 7.06 26.25
N VAL A 118 -1.90 7.45 25.40
CA VAL A 118 -0.70 8.20 25.80
C VAL A 118 -0.60 9.41 24.89
N THR A 119 -0.61 10.59 25.50
CA THR A 119 -0.42 11.87 24.82
C THR A 119 0.99 12.39 25.06
N VAL A 120 1.71 12.62 23.98
CA VAL A 120 3.04 13.22 23.95
C VAL A 120 2.88 14.61 23.34
N HIS A 121 3.03 15.64 24.16
CA HIS A 121 2.80 17.04 23.76
C HIS A 121 4.08 17.83 24.04
N ALA A 122 4.70 18.39 22.98
CA ALA A 122 6.00 19.07 23.00
C ALA A 122 7.06 18.36 23.86
N THR A 123 7.09 17.04 23.73
CA THR A 123 7.96 16.15 24.49
C THR A 123 8.75 15.29 23.50
N ASN A 124 10.06 15.23 23.68
CA ASN A 124 10.98 14.57 22.78
C ASN A 124 11.81 13.52 23.51
N GLY A 125 12.15 12.43 22.81
CA GLY A 125 13.03 11.41 23.36
C GLY A 125 12.36 10.47 24.38
N LEU A 126 11.02 10.48 24.52
CA LEU A 126 10.30 9.59 25.41
C LEU A 126 10.35 8.13 24.91
N LEU A 127 10.57 7.17 25.81
CA LEU A 127 10.44 5.74 25.51
C LEU A 127 9.07 5.21 25.96
N ILE A 128 8.28 4.71 25.02
CA ILE A 128 6.99 4.05 25.29
C ILE A 128 7.13 2.60 24.85
N LYS A 129 7.14 1.68 25.81
CA LYS A 129 7.52 0.29 25.62
C LYS A 129 6.48 -0.66 26.21
N ASP A 130 6.22 -1.77 25.50
CA ASP A 130 5.39 -2.88 26.00
C ASP A 130 4.01 -2.43 26.53
N THR A 131 3.47 -1.32 26.01
CA THR A 131 2.25 -0.68 26.51
C THR A 131 1.04 -1.09 25.68
N ILE A 132 -0.05 -1.43 26.35
CA ILE A 132 -1.32 -1.84 25.75
C ILE A 132 -2.32 -0.68 25.85
N GLY A 133 -2.98 -0.36 24.73
CA GLY A 133 -4.17 0.47 24.67
C GLY A 133 -5.35 -0.37 24.17
N TYR A 134 -6.43 -0.51 24.94
CA TYR A 134 -7.60 -1.31 24.54
C TYR A 134 -8.93 -0.61 24.82
N ASP A 135 -9.78 -0.47 23.82
CA ASP A 135 -11.10 0.18 23.96
C ASP A 135 -10.97 1.60 24.54
N THR A 136 -10.52 2.53 23.69
CA THR A 136 -10.27 3.93 24.05
C THR A 136 -10.90 4.89 23.05
N LEU A 137 -11.29 6.08 23.51
CA LEU A 137 -11.90 7.12 22.68
C LEU A 137 -10.85 8.11 22.13
N GLY A 138 -10.93 8.49 20.86
CA GLY A 138 -9.96 9.35 20.18
C GLY A 138 -8.63 8.65 19.87
N HIS A 139 -7.67 9.36 19.29
CA HIS A 139 -6.37 8.76 18.95
C HIS A 139 -5.67 8.17 20.18
N CYS A 140 -5.16 6.92 20.11
CA CYS A 140 -4.63 6.21 21.28
C CYS A 140 -3.21 6.67 21.65
N PHE A 141 -2.18 6.33 20.88
CA PHE A 141 -0.83 6.88 21.02
C PHE A 141 -0.73 8.13 20.14
N PHE A 142 -0.65 9.31 20.77
CA PHE A 142 -0.89 10.59 20.11
C PHE A 142 0.27 11.55 20.34
N THR A 143 0.91 12.03 19.26
CA THR A 143 1.81 13.19 19.30
C THR A 143 1.04 14.43 18.86
N GLU A 144 1.05 15.49 19.67
CA GLU A 144 0.02 16.54 19.61
C GLU A 144 0.28 17.62 18.56
N ASP A 145 1.44 18.29 18.61
CA ASP A 145 1.62 19.57 17.92
C ASP A 145 2.56 19.55 16.72
N GLY A 146 3.19 18.41 16.43
CA GLY A 146 4.06 18.24 15.28
C GLY A 146 5.47 18.75 15.52
N ILE A 147 5.87 18.92 16.79
CA ILE A 147 7.25 19.19 17.21
C ILE A 147 7.86 18.04 18.00
N GLU A 148 7.08 17.00 18.31
CA GLU A 148 7.50 15.86 19.11
C GLU A 148 8.36 14.91 18.28
N GLN A 149 9.63 14.79 18.64
CA GLN A 149 10.64 14.02 17.90
C GLN A 149 11.40 13.06 18.80
N ARG A 150 12.07 12.09 18.17
CA ARG A 150 12.94 11.09 18.81
C ARG A 150 12.23 10.22 19.84
N ASN A 151 10.90 10.28 19.91
CA ASN A 151 10.13 9.40 20.76
C ASN A 151 10.19 7.99 20.16
N THR A 152 10.32 6.99 21.03
CA THR A 152 10.46 5.59 20.63
C THR A 152 9.26 4.80 21.12
N PHE A 153 8.44 4.34 20.19
CA PHE A 153 7.33 3.42 20.40
C PHE A 153 7.84 2.01 20.08
N PHE A 154 8.10 1.21 21.11
CA PHE A 154 8.64 -0.13 20.99
C PHE A 154 7.67 -1.19 21.52
N HIS A 155 7.23 -2.10 20.66
CA HIS A 155 6.43 -3.26 21.05
C HIS A 155 5.14 -2.91 21.82
N ASN A 156 4.47 -1.84 21.40
CA ASN A 156 3.18 -1.44 21.93
C ASN A 156 2.03 -2.09 21.14
N LEU A 157 0.92 -2.35 21.82
CA LEU A 157 -0.27 -2.97 21.24
C LEU A 157 -1.47 -2.03 21.43
N GLY A 158 -2.07 -1.57 20.34
CA GLY A 158 -3.32 -0.82 20.39
C GLY A 158 -4.45 -1.58 19.72
N LEU A 159 -5.58 -1.71 20.41
CA LEU A 159 -6.74 -2.49 20.02
C LEU A 159 -8.03 -1.68 20.22
N VAL A 160 -8.91 -1.64 19.22
CA VAL A 160 -10.24 -1.02 19.33
C VAL A 160 -10.16 0.47 19.69
N THR A 161 -9.61 1.28 18.78
CA THR A 161 -9.59 2.74 18.91
C THR A 161 -10.87 3.33 18.33
N LYS A 162 -11.69 3.94 19.19
CA LYS A 162 -13.03 4.44 18.86
C LYS A 162 -13.02 5.97 18.69
N PRO A 163 -14.03 6.55 18.01
CA PRO A 163 -14.17 8.00 17.88
C PRO A 163 -14.31 8.74 19.21
N GLY A 164 -13.81 9.98 19.25
CA GLY A 164 -14.01 10.95 20.32
C GLY A 164 -14.47 12.31 19.76
N THR A 165 -14.74 13.27 20.64
CA THR A 165 -15.26 14.60 20.31
C THR A 165 -14.19 15.69 20.35
N LEU A 166 -13.02 15.41 20.93
CA LEU A 166 -11.95 16.36 21.25
C LEU A 166 -11.47 17.19 20.05
N LEU A 167 -11.00 16.51 19.00
CA LEU A 167 -10.54 17.14 17.76
C LEU A 167 -11.43 16.73 16.59
N PRO A 168 -11.54 17.54 15.52
CA PRO A 168 -12.19 17.11 14.29
C PRO A 168 -11.70 15.74 13.78
N THR A 169 -10.39 15.49 13.88
CA THR A 169 -9.73 14.26 13.46
C THR A 169 -10.11 13.03 14.29
N ASP A 170 -10.55 13.22 15.55
CA ASP A 170 -11.03 12.17 16.43
C ASP A 170 -12.49 11.77 16.14
N ARG A 171 -13.21 12.52 15.31
CA ARG A 171 -14.67 12.39 15.14
C ARG A 171 -15.07 11.40 14.04
N ASN A 172 -16.15 10.66 14.29
CA ASN A 172 -16.87 9.93 13.25
C ASN A 172 -17.80 10.86 12.45
N SER A 173 -18.49 10.30 11.45
CA SER A 173 -19.41 11.05 10.58
C SER A 173 -20.50 11.81 11.34
N SER A 174 -21.13 11.20 12.36
CA SER A 174 -22.21 11.83 13.13
C SER A 174 -21.69 13.00 13.97
N MET A 175 -20.59 12.78 14.70
CA MET A 175 -19.94 13.80 15.52
C MET A 175 -19.40 14.95 14.65
N CYS A 176 -18.83 14.65 13.49
CA CYS A 176 -18.27 15.67 12.58
C CYS A 176 -19.35 16.63 12.07
N ILE A 177 -20.53 16.11 11.71
CA ILE A 177 -21.65 16.93 11.23
C ILE A 177 -22.36 17.65 12.40
N GLY A 178 -22.44 17.01 13.57
CA GLY A 178 -23.17 17.52 14.73
C GLY A 178 -22.43 18.59 15.54
N ILE A 179 -21.10 18.51 15.65
CA ILE A 179 -20.28 19.44 16.43
C ILE A 179 -19.88 20.63 15.55
N ARG A 180 -20.43 21.81 15.85
CA ARG A 180 -20.36 23.02 15.01
C ARG A 180 -20.06 24.29 15.80
N ASP A 181 -19.60 24.18 17.04
CA ASP A 181 -19.30 25.31 17.93
C ASP A 181 -18.08 26.12 17.47
N LYS A 182 -17.19 25.52 16.68
CA LYS A 182 -15.91 26.13 16.24
C LYS A 182 -15.76 26.27 14.72
N VAL A 183 -16.86 26.15 13.97
CA VAL A 183 -16.88 26.44 12.52
C VAL A 183 -17.32 27.88 12.27
N TYR A 184 -17.03 28.42 11.10
CA TYR A 184 -17.48 29.76 10.73
C TYR A 184 -18.92 29.75 10.18
N GLY A 185 -19.77 30.61 10.74
CA GLY A 185 -21.15 30.76 10.30
C GLY A 185 -21.95 29.46 10.35
N ASN A 186 -22.68 29.16 9.27
CA ASN A 186 -23.53 27.96 9.16
C ASN A 186 -22.87 26.82 8.37
N TYR A 187 -21.54 26.73 8.38
CA TYR A 187 -20.83 25.63 7.71
C TYR A 187 -21.14 24.28 8.35
N VAL A 188 -21.27 23.24 7.53
CA VAL A 188 -21.43 21.86 7.97
C VAL A 188 -20.18 21.10 7.55
N PRO A 189 -19.37 20.60 8.50
CA PRO A 189 -18.17 19.84 8.17
C PRO A 189 -18.46 18.63 7.30
N VAL A 190 -17.53 18.33 6.39
CA VAL A 190 -17.59 17.19 5.48
C VAL A 190 -16.74 16.06 6.05
N PRO A 191 -17.34 14.94 6.52
CA PRO A 191 -16.62 13.93 7.29
C PRO A 191 -15.33 13.40 6.66
N ALA A 192 -15.35 13.09 5.36
CA ALA A 192 -14.21 12.49 4.67
C ALA A 192 -13.05 13.48 4.40
N THR A 193 -13.30 14.79 4.46
CA THR A 193 -12.29 15.82 4.18
C THR A 193 -11.85 16.59 5.41
N ASP A 194 -12.69 16.66 6.45
CA ASP A 194 -12.45 17.52 7.63
C ASP A 194 -12.17 16.71 8.90
N CYS A 195 -12.65 15.45 8.96
CA CYS A 195 -12.64 14.59 10.16
C CYS A 195 -12.21 13.14 9.81
N MET A 196 -12.74 12.12 10.51
CA MET A 196 -12.59 10.68 10.19
C MET A 196 -11.13 10.25 10.03
N ALA A 197 -10.35 10.52 11.09
CA ALA A 197 -8.94 10.20 11.14
C ALA A 197 -8.52 9.46 12.41
N VAL A 198 -9.46 8.84 13.11
CA VAL A 198 -9.21 8.13 14.37
C VAL A 198 -8.12 7.09 14.15
N SER A 199 -7.08 7.14 14.97
CA SER A 199 -5.86 6.41 14.72
C SER A 199 -5.32 5.80 15.99
N THR A 200 -4.90 4.54 15.93
CA THR A 200 -4.26 3.90 17.08
C THR A 200 -2.90 4.55 17.36
N PHE A 201 -2.11 4.80 16.32
CA PHE A 201 -0.90 5.64 16.39
C PHE A 201 -1.09 6.86 15.49
N TRP A 202 -1.25 8.01 16.12
CA TRP A 202 -1.29 9.32 15.46
C TRP A 202 0.08 9.99 15.62
N ILE A 203 0.81 10.09 14.52
CA ILE A 203 2.18 10.58 14.49
C ILE A 203 2.25 11.86 13.66
N SER A 204 2.24 12.99 14.36
CA SER A 204 2.26 14.36 13.81
C SER A 204 3.61 14.79 13.24
N HIS A 205 4.69 14.07 13.58
CA HIS A 205 6.05 14.35 13.11
C HIS A 205 6.81 13.05 12.77
N PRO A 206 7.43 12.92 11.58
CA PRO A 206 7.95 11.64 11.10
C PRO A 206 9.24 11.17 11.79
N ASN A 207 9.99 12.09 12.41
CA ASN A 207 11.20 11.76 13.18
C ASN A 207 10.87 11.12 14.54
N ASN A 208 10.06 10.06 14.55
CA ASN A 208 9.78 9.21 15.69
C ASN A 208 10.02 7.75 15.30
N HIS A 209 10.40 6.91 16.25
CA HIS A 209 10.75 5.51 15.99
C HIS A 209 9.56 4.61 16.34
N LEU A 210 9.03 3.89 15.35
CA LEU A 210 7.99 2.88 15.52
C LEU A 210 8.59 1.50 15.20
N ILE A 211 8.85 0.72 16.24
CA ILE A 211 9.52 -0.57 16.15
C ILE A 211 8.63 -1.64 16.79
N ASN A 212 8.27 -2.67 16.02
CA ASN A 212 7.57 -3.85 16.50
C ASN A 212 6.19 -3.59 17.15
N ASN A 213 5.50 -2.52 16.78
CA ASN A 213 4.17 -2.20 17.33
C ASN A 213 3.05 -2.93 16.56
N ALA A 214 1.92 -3.14 17.21
CA ALA A 214 0.70 -3.68 16.61
C ALA A 214 -0.48 -2.71 16.81
N ALA A 215 -1.21 -2.44 15.73
CA ALA A 215 -2.44 -1.63 15.76
C ALA A 215 -3.58 -2.39 15.08
N ALA A 216 -4.68 -2.60 15.81
CA ALA A 216 -5.83 -3.26 15.23
C ALA A 216 -7.20 -2.76 15.68
N GLY A 217 -8.17 -2.83 14.77
CA GLY A 217 -9.55 -2.48 15.07
C GLY A 217 -9.77 -0.97 15.27
N SER A 218 -8.92 -0.12 14.70
CA SER A 218 -9.16 1.33 14.68
C SER A 218 -10.33 1.68 13.77
N GLN A 219 -11.13 2.66 14.20
CA GLN A 219 -12.27 3.14 13.43
C GLN A 219 -11.87 3.77 12.09
N ASP A 220 -10.63 4.27 11.94
CA ASP A 220 -10.08 4.69 10.66
C ASP A 220 -8.72 4.03 10.38
N ALA A 221 -7.61 4.52 10.94
CA ALA A 221 -6.27 4.03 10.61
C ALA A 221 -5.56 3.33 11.78
N GLY A 222 -4.74 2.31 11.48
CA GLY A 222 -3.86 1.72 12.48
C GLY A 222 -2.73 2.68 12.87
N ILE A 223 -1.90 3.05 11.89
CA ILE A 223 -0.84 4.04 12.04
C ILE A 223 -1.07 5.14 11.00
N TRP A 224 -1.17 6.39 11.44
CA TRP A 224 -1.29 7.55 10.57
C TRP A 224 -0.15 8.53 10.83
N TYR A 225 0.70 8.75 9.82
CA TYR A 225 1.62 9.88 9.76
C TYR A 225 0.94 11.06 9.07
N LEU A 226 0.66 12.09 9.84
CA LEU A 226 0.00 13.30 9.37
C LEU A 226 0.89 14.49 9.70
N PHE A 227 1.10 15.39 8.75
CA PHE A 227 2.19 16.36 8.86
C PHE A 227 1.67 17.75 9.24
N HIS A 228 2.12 18.25 10.39
CA HIS A 228 1.89 19.64 10.79
C HIS A 228 3.01 20.48 10.19
N ARG A 229 2.71 21.43 9.31
CA ARG A 229 3.73 22.30 8.67
C ARG A 229 4.37 23.29 9.65
N VAL A 230 3.58 23.71 10.62
CA VAL A 230 3.94 24.63 11.72
C VAL A 230 3.49 24.01 13.03
N ALA A 231 4.10 24.41 14.14
CA ALA A 231 3.68 23.93 15.45
C ALA A 231 2.26 24.45 15.73
N THR A 232 1.41 23.58 16.24
CA THR A 232 0.03 23.90 16.61
C THR A 232 -0.09 24.13 18.12
N GLY A 233 -1.30 24.40 18.59
CA GLY A 233 -1.62 24.37 20.02
C GLY A 233 -0.75 25.27 20.89
N ASP A 234 -0.46 24.78 22.11
CA ASP A 234 0.38 25.48 23.10
C ASP A 234 1.85 25.58 22.63
N SER A 235 2.23 24.75 21.66
CA SER A 235 3.58 24.69 21.09
C SER A 235 3.85 25.73 20.01
N HIS A 236 2.83 26.49 19.56
CA HIS A 236 2.95 27.42 18.43
C HIS A 236 4.09 28.45 18.60
N SER A 237 4.36 28.89 19.84
CA SER A 237 5.43 29.85 20.14
C SER A 237 6.82 29.21 20.28
N LEU A 238 6.92 27.88 20.41
CA LEU A 238 8.16 27.15 20.63
C LEU A 238 8.94 26.89 19.34
N ALA A 239 8.25 26.79 18.20
CA ALA A 239 8.85 26.63 16.88
C ALA A 239 7.92 27.17 15.78
N ILE A 240 8.41 28.15 15.00
CA ILE A 240 7.60 28.81 13.95
C ILE A 240 7.34 27.86 12.76
N GLU A 241 8.34 27.07 12.34
CA GLU A 241 8.21 26.07 11.27
C GLU A 241 8.81 24.73 11.71
N THR A 242 7.99 23.68 11.71
CA THR A 242 8.42 22.33 12.08
C THR A 242 8.91 21.55 10.87
N LYS A 243 8.39 21.88 9.68
CA LYS A 243 8.72 21.23 8.40
C LYS A 243 8.63 19.71 8.51
N SER A 244 7.63 19.22 9.25
CA SER A 244 7.47 17.79 9.50
C SER A 244 7.35 17.02 8.18
N GLU A 245 6.73 17.59 7.16
CA GLU A 245 6.58 17.00 5.84
C GLU A 245 7.90 16.87 5.06
N LEU A 246 8.94 17.62 5.45
CA LEU A 246 10.27 17.58 4.84
C LEU A 246 11.29 16.81 5.68
N THR A 247 10.92 16.41 6.89
CA THR A 247 11.86 15.79 7.83
C THR A 247 12.02 14.29 7.53
N PRO A 248 13.25 13.74 7.55
CA PRO A 248 13.47 12.31 7.38
C PRO A 248 12.66 11.45 8.36
N LEU A 249 12.16 10.32 7.86
CA LEU A 249 11.45 9.35 8.69
C LEU A 249 12.39 8.76 9.75
N GLY A 250 11.88 8.61 10.97
CA GLY A 250 12.52 7.80 12.00
C GLY A 250 12.55 6.31 11.63
N ILE A 251 12.85 5.47 12.61
CA ILE A 251 12.94 4.02 12.34
C ILE A 251 11.52 3.47 12.25
N PHE A 252 11.14 2.92 11.10
CA PHE A 252 9.92 2.13 10.93
C PHE A 252 10.30 0.66 10.66
N TYR A 253 10.11 -0.21 11.64
CA TYR A 253 10.49 -1.62 11.52
C TYR A 253 9.48 -2.57 12.15
N ASN A 254 9.05 -3.58 11.39
CA ASN A 254 8.30 -4.74 11.89
C ASN A 254 6.95 -4.39 12.56
N ASN A 255 6.30 -3.31 12.13
CA ASN A 255 4.98 -2.94 12.65
C ASN A 255 3.87 -3.75 11.96
N ARG A 256 2.81 -4.01 12.72
CA ARG A 256 1.65 -4.78 12.26
C ARG A 256 0.38 -3.96 12.36
N VAL A 257 -0.42 -3.99 11.30
CA VAL A 257 -1.63 -3.17 11.19
C VAL A 257 -2.78 -3.97 10.58
N HIS A 258 -3.85 -4.20 11.32
CA HIS A 258 -4.93 -5.04 10.80
C HIS A 258 -6.33 -4.69 11.30
N SER A 259 -7.35 -5.16 10.58
CA SER A 259 -8.75 -4.97 10.98
C SER A 259 -9.17 -3.50 11.13
N ASN A 260 -8.47 -2.57 10.48
CA ASN A 260 -8.79 -1.14 10.50
C ASN A 260 -9.75 -0.79 9.37
N PHE A 261 -10.58 0.23 9.56
CA PHE A 261 -11.64 0.55 8.60
C PHE A 261 -11.14 1.24 7.33
N LYS A 262 -10.21 2.20 7.47
CA LYS A 262 -9.68 3.02 6.37
C LYS A 262 -8.33 2.50 5.90
N ALA A 263 -7.35 2.36 6.80
CA ALA A 263 -6.04 1.90 6.41
C ALA A 263 -5.28 1.20 7.54
N GLY A 264 -4.40 0.26 7.18
CA GLY A 264 -3.38 -0.22 8.10
C GLY A 264 -2.36 0.87 8.41
N LEU A 265 -1.60 1.28 7.38
CA LEU A 265 -0.68 2.42 7.40
C LEU A 265 -1.21 3.54 6.49
N PHE A 266 -1.21 4.77 6.98
CA PHE A 266 -1.60 5.94 6.20
C PHE A 266 -0.53 7.02 6.33
N ILE A 267 0.08 7.43 5.22
CA ILE A 267 1.06 8.52 5.14
C ILE A 267 0.52 9.51 4.12
N ASP A 268 -0.25 10.50 4.57
CA ASP A 268 -0.81 11.57 3.74
C ASP A 268 -1.47 12.61 4.68
N LYS A 269 -1.79 13.77 4.11
CA LYS A 269 -2.51 14.89 4.74
C LYS A 269 -1.67 15.69 5.75
N GLY A 270 -2.21 16.86 6.05
CA GLY A 270 -1.85 17.67 7.20
C GLY A 270 -3.11 18.08 7.95
N VAL A 271 -2.98 19.11 8.79
CA VAL A 271 -4.08 19.73 9.51
C VAL A 271 -4.19 21.21 9.17
N LYS A 272 -5.40 21.75 9.26
CA LYS A 272 -5.65 23.19 9.18
C LYS A 272 -5.06 23.87 10.41
N THR A 273 -4.16 24.83 10.19
CA THR A 273 -3.44 25.54 11.27
C THR A 273 -3.94 26.97 11.51
N THR A 274 -5.02 27.37 10.87
CA THR A 274 -5.68 28.67 11.06
C THR A 274 -7.04 28.49 11.74
N ASN A 275 -7.51 29.53 12.43
CA ASN A 275 -8.88 29.55 12.97
C ASN A 275 -9.93 29.61 11.85
N ALA A 276 -11.17 29.22 12.15
CA ALA A 276 -12.27 29.27 11.18
C ALA A 276 -12.55 30.73 10.76
N SER A 277 -12.78 30.96 9.47
CA SER A 277 -13.04 32.28 8.90
C SER A 277 -14.01 32.20 7.71
N ALA A 278 -14.40 33.33 7.13
CA ALA A 278 -15.22 33.35 5.93
C ALA A 278 -14.56 32.64 4.73
N ASP A 279 -13.22 32.73 4.62
CA ASP A 279 -12.45 32.15 3.52
C ASP A 279 -12.22 30.64 3.68
N ASP A 280 -12.07 30.18 4.92
CA ASP A 280 -12.01 28.76 5.26
C ASP A 280 -12.83 28.49 6.53
N PRO A 281 -14.09 28.05 6.38
CA PRO A 281 -15.02 27.94 7.48
C PRO A 281 -14.81 26.71 8.36
N ARG A 282 -13.87 25.83 7.99
CA ARG A 282 -13.57 24.59 8.71
C ARG A 282 -12.92 24.89 10.08
N GLU A 283 -13.16 24.00 11.04
CA GLU A 283 -12.59 24.08 12.39
C GLU A 283 -11.05 23.96 12.37
N TYR A 284 -10.39 24.60 13.33
CA TYR A 284 -8.94 24.42 13.57
C TYR A 284 -8.61 22.93 13.80
N LEU A 285 -7.48 22.46 13.27
CA LEU A 285 -7.06 21.05 13.26
C LEU A 285 -7.99 20.08 12.51
N SER A 286 -8.87 20.57 11.64
CA SER A 286 -9.51 19.71 10.64
C SER A 286 -8.44 19.12 9.70
N LEU A 287 -8.72 17.95 9.11
CA LEU A 287 -7.88 17.40 8.06
C LEU A 287 -7.68 18.42 6.93
N ASP A 288 -6.48 18.41 6.35
CA ASP A 288 -6.10 19.30 5.27
C ASP A 288 -5.22 18.61 4.22
N ASN A 289 -5.29 19.09 2.98
CA ASN A 289 -4.60 18.48 1.84
C ASN A 289 -3.25 19.12 1.50
N ASN A 290 -2.82 20.11 2.28
CA ASN A 290 -1.69 20.96 1.91
C ASN A 290 -0.32 20.35 2.23
N ALA A 291 -0.23 19.45 3.21
CA ALA A 291 1.05 18.85 3.58
C ALA A 291 1.40 17.66 2.66
N ARG A 292 2.64 17.64 2.17
CA ARG A 292 3.15 16.61 1.27
C ARG A 292 4.49 16.06 1.74
N PHE A 293 4.51 14.78 2.07
CA PHE A 293 5.69 14.14 2.64
C PHE A 293 6.78 13.94 1.59
N ARG A 294 7.84 14.73 1.67
CA ARG A 294 8.99 14.67 0.77
C ARG A 294 10.24 14.91 1.62
N PRO A 295 10.70 13.87 2.33
CA PRO A 295 11.85 14.00 3.23
C PRO A 295 13.11 14.46 2.48
N HIS A 296 13.79 15.45 3.03
CA HIS A 296 15.07 15.98 2.53
C HIS A 296 16.10 16.01 3.66
N GLN A 297 17.37 16.05 3.29
CA GLN A 297 18.45 16.22 4.26
C GLN A 297 18.22 17.52 5.06
N ASP A 298 18.31 17.42 6.39
CA ASP A 298 18.08 18.52 7.33
C ASP A 298 16.72 19.23 7.22
N ALA A 299 15.71 18.55 6.64
CA ALA A 299 14.40 19.14 6.32
C ALA A 299 14.49 20.37 5.40
N ASP A 300 15.55 20.47 4.60
CA ASP A 300 15.81 21.56 3.68
C ASP A 300 15.45 21.15 2.25
N PRO A 301 14.42 21.77 1.63
CA PRO A 301 13.98 21.41 0.28
C PRO A 301 15.02 21.74 -0.81
N GLU A 302 16.08 22.50 -0.51
CA GLU A 302 17.19 22.76 -1.44
C GLU A 302 18.24 21.64 -1.45
N LYS A 303 18.22 20.75 -0.45
CA LYS A 303 19.13 19.61 -0.37
C LYS A 303 18.53 18.39 -1.08
N PRO A 304 19.27 17.28 -1.27
CA PRO A 304 18.72 16.06 -1.85
C PRO A 304 17.62 15.41 -0.97
N ARG A 305 16.69 14.70 -1.62
CA ARG A 305 15.70 13.86 -0.94
C ARG A 305 16.37 12.71 -0.18
N VAL A 306 15.78 12.35 0.95
CA VAL A 306 16.19 11.22 1.80
C VAL A 306 15.07 10.20 1.80
N ALA A 307 15.28 9.03 1.19
CA ALA A 307 14.22 8.03 1.08
C ALA A 307 13.70 7.57 2.45
N ALA A 308 12.37 7.63 2.64
CA ALA A 308 11.72 7.08 3.83
C ALA A 308 11.60 5.56 3.71
N LEU A 309 12.21 4.84 4.66
CA LEU A 309 12.23 3.37 4.66
C LEU A 309 11.17 2.79 5.58
N ILE A 310 10.24 2.03 5.01
CA ILE A 310 9.26 1.19 5.69
C ILE A 310 9.72 -0.27 5.55
N ASP A 311 10.33 -0.82 6.59
CA ASP A 311 10.86 -2.19 6.57
C ASP A 311 9.95 -3.13 7.37
N ARG A 312 9.50 -4.22 6.72
CA ARG A 312 8.68 -5.28 7.34
C ARG A 312 7.31 -4.85 7.88
N LEU A 313 6.54 -4.10 7.09
CA LEU A 313 5.13 -3.88 7.40
C LEU A 313 4.35 -5.19 7.22
N ILE A 314 3.58 -5.60 8.22
CA ILE A 314 2.62 -6.70 8.11
C ILE A 314 1.21 -6.11 8.19
N SER A 315 0.47 -6.17 7.08
CA SER A 315 -0.83 -5.54 6.97
C SER A 315 -1.89 -6.52 6.50
N PHE A 316 -2.96 -6.69 7.26
CA PHE A 316 -4.02 -7.61 6.85
C PHE A 316 -5.43 -7.22 7.28
N LYS A 317 -6.44 -7.73 6.57
CA LYS A 317 -7.87 -7.56 6.93
C LYS A 317 -8.30 -6.10 7.11
N ASN A 318 -7.61 -5.14 6.50
CA ASN A 318 -8.04 -3.74 6.51
C ASN A 318 -9.11 -3.53 5.42
N ASN A 319 -10.16 -2.80 5.75
CA ASN A 319 -11.37 -2.71 4.92
C ASN A 319 -11.12 -1.96 3.60
N ASP A 320 -10.27 -0.94 3.57
CA ASP A 320 -9.92 -0.22 2.35
C ASP A 320 -8.46 -0.46 1.96
N HIS A 321 -7.50 0.13 2.67
CA HIS A 321 -6.07 0.01 2.31
C HIS A 321 -5.27 -0.80 3.35
N GLY A 322 -4.37 -1.66 2.90
CA GLY A 322 -3.30 -2.17 3.76
C GLY A 322 -2.31 -1.05 4.07
N ALA A 323 -1.86 -0.36 3.03
CA ALA A 323 -1.15 0.90 3.16
C ALA A 323 -1.55 1.90 2.06
N TRP A 324 -1.78 3.16 2.45
CA TRP A 324 -1.84 4.32 1.55
C TRP A 324 -0.64 5.22 1.86
N VAL A 325 0.21 5.41 0.86
CA VAL A 325 1.46 6.14 1.05
C VAL A 325 1.58 7.20 -0.03
N ARG A 326 1.48 8.47 0.38
CA ARG A 326 1.72 9.63 -0.45
C ARG A 326 3.05 10.27 -0.10
N GLY A 327 3.85 10.57 -1.10
CA GLY A 327 5.03 11.40 -0.91
C GLY A 327 6.04 11.37 -2.05
N GLY A 328 7.23 11.91 -1.76
CA GLY A 328 8.42 11.81 -2.60
C GLY A 328 9.03 10.41 -2.54
N ASP A 329 10.27 10.31 -2.07
CA ASP A 329 11.03 9.06 -2.13
C ASP A 329 10.69 8.16 -0.94
N ILE A 330 10.02 7.03 -1.22
CA ILE A 330 9.54 6.10 -0.20
C ILE A 330 9.81 4.66 -0.64
N LEU A 331 10.45 3.88 0.24
CA LEU A 331 10.82 2.49 0.01
C LEU A 331 10.05 1.60 0.98
N ILE A 332 9.27 0.66 0.45
CA ILE A 332 8.60 -0.39 1.24
C ILE A 332 9.25 -1.73 0.89
N GLN A 333 9.85 -2.39 1.86
CA GLN A 333 10.51 -3.68 1.61
C GLN A 333 10.15 -4.73 2.64
N ASN A 334 10.38 -6.00 2.27
CA ASN A 334 10.24 -7.14 3.18
C ASN A 334 8.86 -7.20 3.87
N SER A 335 7.79 -6.79 3.17
CA SER A 335 6.47 -6.57 3.76
C SER A 335 5.43 -7.61 3.30
N GLY A 336 4.42 -7.86 4.14
CA GLY A 336 3.35 -8.83 3.87
C GLY A 336 1.98 -8.16 3.90
N PHE A 337 1.20 -8.35 2.83
CA PHE A 337 -0.15 -7.80 2.67
C PHE A 337 -1.15 -8.93 2.40
N ALA A 338 -2.15 -9.11 3.27
CA ALA A 338 -3.15 -10.19 3.10
C ALA A 338 -4.58 -9.73 3.38
N ASP A 339 -5.55 -10.14 2.55
CA ASP A 339 -6.98 -9.89 2.79
C ASP A 339 -7.38 -8.41 2.97
N ASN A 340 -6.58 -7.48 2.44
CA ASN A 340 -6.94 -6.06 2.42
C ASN A 340 -7.82 -5.77 1.19
N GLY A 341 -8.65 -4.73 1.25
CA GLY A 341 -9.35 -4.24 0.04
C GLY A 341 -8.36 -3.91 -1.09
N ILE A 342 -7.34 -3.14 -0.73
CA ILE A 342 -6.20 -2.79 -1.57
C ILE A 342 -4.95 -3.05 -0.73
N GLY A 343 -4.02 -3.91 -1.17
CA GLY A 343 -2.83 -4.22 -0.38
C GLY A 343 -1.95 -2.99 -0.15
N LEU A 344 -1.51 -2.33 -1.23
CA LEU A 344 -0.67 -1.14 -1.19
C LEU A 344 -1.04 -0.17 -2.31
N THR A 345 -1.17 1.11 -1.96
CA THR A 345 -1.30 2.25 -2.89
C THR A 345 -0.15 3.22 -2.66
N PHE A 346 0.59 3.50 -3.72
CA PHE A 346 1.51 4.64 -3.78
C PHE A 346 0.82 5.81 -4.47
N ALA A 347 1.00 7.00 -3.93
CA ALA A 347 0.60 8.26 -4.54
C ALA A 347 1.81 9.19 -4.56
N SER A 348 2.04 9.91 -5.65
CA SER A 348 3.15 10.85 -5.69
C SER A 348 2.85 12.10 -4.87
N ASP A 349 3.89 12.88 -4.58
CA ASP A 349 3.85 14.16 -3.86
C ASP A 349 2.77 15.11 -4.44
N GLY A 350 2.57 15.09 -5.76
CA GLY A 350 1.47 15.83 -6.37
C GLY A 350 1.52 15.82 -7.89
N SER A 351 0.85 16.79 -8.50
CA SER A 351 0.92 16.97 -9.95
C SER A 351 2.14 17.79 -10.35
N PHE A 352 2.67 17.51 -11.54
CA PHE A 352 3.57 18.43 -12.22
C PHE A 352 2.91 19.83 -12.35
N PRO A 353 3.63 20.96 -12.15
CA PRO A 353 5.08 21.08 -12.01
C PRO A 353 5.65 20.99 -10.58
N ASN A 354 4.80 20.87 -9.56
CA ASN A 354 5.22 20.88 -8.16
C ASN A 354 5.94 19.59 -7.75
N ASP A 355 5.53 18.46 -8.34
CA ASP A 355 6.23 17.19 -8.17
C ASP A 355 7.45 17.13 -9.11
N GLU A 356 8.64 16.93 -8.53
CA GLU A 356 9.88 16.78 -9.31
C GLU A 356 9.96 15.42 -10.04
N GLY A 357 9.11 14.47 -9.64
CA GLY A 357 9.10 13.05 -9.96
C GLY A 357 9.61 12.28 -8.75
N ALA A 358 8.78 11.45 -8.12
CA ALA A 358 9.13 10.66 -6.92
C ALA A 358 9.80 9.31 -7.26
N SER A 359 10.70 8.80 -6.41
CA SER A 359 11.15 7.40 -6.48
C SER A 359 10.45 6.56 -5.41
N GLN A 360 9.28 6.02 -5.77
CA GLN A 360 8.53 5.12 -4.89
C GLN A 360 8.79 3.67 -5.29
N GLU A 361 9.20 2.84 -4.35
CA GLU A 361 9.53 1.44 -4.61
C GLU A 361 8.88 0.52 -3.58
N VAL A 362 8.38 -0.62 -4.06
CA VAL A 362 8.11 -1.79 -3.23
C VAL A 362 8.92 -2.98 -3.70
N SER A 363 9.61 -3.63 -2.75
CA SER A 363 10.47 -4.78 -3.04
C SER A 363 10.37 -5.92 -2.03
N ASP A 364 10.75 -7.13 -2.47
CA ASP A 364 10.86 -8.34 -1.63
C ASP A 364 9.62 -8.62 -0.76
N SER A 365 8.42 -8.34 -1.28
CA SER A 365 7.16 -8.36 -0.51
C SER A 365 6.15 -9.40 -1.02
N LEU A 366 5.22 -9.79 -0.15
CA LEU A 366 4.20 -10.80 -0.43
C LEU A 366 2.79 -10.20 -0.38
N PHE A 367 2.00 -10.44 -1.42
CA PHE A 367 0.62 -10.01 -1.55
C PHE A 367 -0.30 -11.23 -1.67
N ILE A 368 -1.26 -11.35 -0.76
CA ILE A 368 -2.28 -12.41 -0.74
C ILE A 368 -3.64 -11.74 -0.91
N GLY A 369 -4.33 -12.03 -2.02
CA GLY A 369 -5.68 -11.51 -2.26
C GLY A 369 -6.67 -12.10 -1.26
N GLU A 370 -6.76 -13.42 -1.24
CA GLU A 370 -7.66 -14.17 -0.37
C GLU A 370 -6.92 -15.32 0.34
N SER A 371 -6.61 -15.15 1.62
CA SER A 371 -5.94 -16.14 2.44
C SER A 371 -6.91 -17.19 3.01
N LYS A 372 -6.36 -18.24 3.64
CA LYS A 372 -7.10 -19.23 4.44
C LYS A 372 -7.65 -18.69 5.76
N ASN A 373 -7.40 -17.41 6.09
CA ASN A 373 -8.09 -16.69 7.15
C ASN A 373 -9.46 -16.25 6.63
N TYR A 374 -10.48 -17.08 6.75
CA TYR A 374 -11.85 -16.72 6.33
C TYR A 374 -12.45 -15.59 7.17
N GLY A 375 -11.89 -15.31 8.34
CA GLY A 375 -12.49 -14.41 9.33
C GLY A 375 -13.76 -14.98 9.94
N PHE A 376 -14.42 -14.18 10.77
CA PHE A 376 -15.65 -14.55 11.45
C PHE A 376 -16.75 -13.54 11.11
N PRO A 377 -17.96 -13.98 10.70
CA PRO A 377 -19.09 -13.08 10.47
C PRO A 377 -19.60 -12.56 11.83
N GLY A 378 -19.05 -11.42 12.27
CA GLY A 378 -19.39 -10.79 13.55
C GLY A 378 -18.56 -9.53 13.81
N GLY A 379 -18.81 -8.88 14.94
CA GLY A 379 -18.18 -7.60 15.28
C GLY A 379 -18.73 -6.44 14.43
N GLN A 380 -17.90 -5.41 14.19
CA GLN A 380 -18.30 -4.22 13.41
C GLN A 380 -18.21 -4.41 11.90
N ASN A 381 -17.44 -5.41 11.41
CA ASN A 381 -17.36 -5.68 9.98
C ASN A 381 -18.59 -6.49 9.52
N LYS A 382 -19.47 -5.83 8.78
CA LYS A 382 -20.72 -6.43 8.26
C LYS A 382 -20.56 -7.08 6.87
N TYR A 383 -19.38 -7.02 6.26
CA TYR A 383 -19.19 -7.44 4.88
C TYR A 383 -18.77 -8.91 4.81
N VAL A 384 -19.62 -9.73 4.19
CA VAL A 384 -19.39 -11.16 3.98
C VAL A 384 -19.71 -11.54 2.54
N GLY A 385 -19.07 -12.58 2.03
CA GLY A 385 -19.40 -13.14 0.73
C GLY A 385 -18.53 -14.33 0.35
N THR A 386 -18.74 -14.81 -0.86
CA THR A 386 -18.06 -15.99 -1.40
C THR A 386 -16.60 -15.65 -1.75
N GLY A 387 -15.67 -16.49 -1.30
CA GLY A 387 -14.27 -16.46 -1.69
C GLY A 387 -14.04 -17.00 -3.10
N GLY A 388 -13.06 -16.46 -3.82
CA GLY A 388 -12.74 -16.85 -5.20
C GLY A 388 -12.00 -18.16 -5.35
N ILE A 389 -11.33 -18.64 -4.29
CA ILE A 389 -10.49 -19.85 -4.36
C ILE A 389 -11.28 -21.13 -4.16
N ASP A 390 -12.15 -21.16 -3.15
CA ASP A 390 -12.82 -22.38 -2.69
C ASP A 390 -14.33 -22.22 -2.52
N SER A 391 -14.88 -21.10 -2.98
CA SER A 391 -16.30 -20.75 -2.88
C SER A 391 -16.86 -20.78 -1.46
N LYS A 392 -16.01 -20.71 -0.42
CA LYS A 392 -16.47 -20.65 0.97
C LYS A 392 -16.82 -19.21 1.36
N ALA A 393 -17.75 -19.08 2.30
CA ALA A 393 -18.08 -17.80 2.89
C ALA A 393 -16.89 -17.25 3.69
N ARG A 394 -16.59 -15.96 3.52
CA ARG A 394 -15.55 -15.23 4.25
C ARG A 394 -15.95 -13.80 4.54
N THR A 395 -15.27 -13.17 5.49
CA THR A 395 -15.27 -11.71 5.66
C THR A 395 -14.63 -11.05 4.45
N LEU A 396 -15.23 -9.97 3.94
CA LEU A 396 -14.74 -9.22 2.81
C LEU A 396 -14.36 -7.78 3.20
N PRO A 397 -13.45 -7.15 2.46
CA PRO A 397 -13.19 -5.72 2.60
C PRO A 397 -14.33 -4.90 1.98
N ARG A 398 -14.83 -3.90 2.73
CA ARG A 398 -15.74 -2.80 2.30
C ARG A 398 -17.11 -3.16 1.69
N ASN A 399 -17.21 -4.08 0.75
CA ASN A 399 -18.46 -4.52 0.12
C ASN A 399 -18.25 -5.86 -0.62
N ARG A 400 -19.33 -6.63 -0.83
CA ARG A 400 -19.32 -7.88 -1.62
C ARG A 400 -18.73 -7.70 -3.02
N THR A 401 -19.01 -6.58 -3.68
CA THR A 401 -18.60 -6.31 -5.08
C THR A 401 -17.33 -5.46 -5.19
N PHE A 402 -16.73 -5.05 -4.06
CA PHE A 402 -15.56 -4.16 -4.07
C PHE A 402 -14.39 -4.84 -4.79
N PRO A 403 -13.82 -4.24 -5.85
CA PRO A 403 -12.74 -4.85 -6.60
C PRO A 403 -11.47 -4.89 -5.76
N ILE A 404 -11.00 -6.08 -5.41
CA ILE A 404 -9.79 -6.28 -4.62
C ILE A 404 -8.55 -6.13 -5.50
N ARG A 405 -7.54 -5.41 -5.00
CA ARG A 405 -6.26 -5.19 -5.67
C ARG A 405 -5.10 -5.53 -4.74
N GLY A 406 -4.15 -6.34 -5.20
CA GLY A 406 -2.92 -6.57 -4.44
C GLY A 406 -2.08 -5.31 -4.35
N PHE A 407 -1.73 -4.77 -5.51
CA PHE A 407 -1.00 -3.53 -5.67
C PHE A 407 -1.78 -2.57 -6.57
N GLN A 408 -1.88 -1.30 -6.15
CA GLN A 408 -2.60 -0.27 -6.89
C GLN A 408 -1.65 0.82 -7.37
N ILE A 409 -1.56 0.98 -8.69
CA ILE A 409 -0.79 2.04 -9.35
C ILE A 409 -1.61 3.34 -9.36
N TYR A 410 -0.99 4.44 -8.96
CA TYR A 410 -1.58 5.78 -8.94
C TYR A 410 -0.49 6.87 -9.02
N ASP A 411 -0.70 7.91 -9.86
CA ASP A 411 0.23 9.02 -10.14
C ASP A 411 1.60 8.56 -10.72
N GLY A 412 2.53 8.18 -9.83
CA GLY A 412 3.85 7.59 -10.12
C GLY A 412 4.86 8.49 -10.87
N PRO A 413 6.16 8.18 -10.78
CA PRO A 413 6.67 6.85 -11.11
C PRO A 413 6.85 5.92 -9.92
N ILE A 414 6.53 4.65 -10.15
CA ILE A 414 6.56 3.60 -9.12
C ILE A 414 7.37 2.41 -9.63
N HIS A 415 8.15 1.79 -8.75
CA HIS A 415 8.85 0.54 -9.02
C HIS A 415 8.30 -0.60 -8.15
N LEU A 416 7.86 -1.68 -8.80
CA LEU A 416 7.43 -2.92 -8.14
C LEU A 416 8.40 -4.02 -8.55
N THR A 417 9.16 -4.58 -7.60
CA THR A 417 10.17 -5.59 -7.90
C THR A 417 10.24 -6.72 -6.88
N LYS A 418 10.62 -7.93 -7.31
CA LYS A 418 10.79 -9.10 -6.42
C LYS A 418 9.60 -9.36 -5.49
N CYS A 419 8.38 -9.11 -5.97
CA CYS A 419 7.16 -9.33 -5.19
C CYS A 419 6.45 -10.61 -5.63
N THR A 420 5.83 -11.31 -4.69
CA THR A 420 5.03 -12.50 -4.96
C THR A 420 3.55 -12.21 -4.73
N PHE A 421 2.70 -12.57 -5.68
CA PHE A 421 1.24 -12.46 -5.59
C PHE A 421 0.62 -13.86 -5.52
N LYS A 422 -0.29 -14.10 -4.56
CA LYS A 422 -1.05 -15.36 -4.46
C LYS A 422 -2.54 -15.09 -4.24
N ASN A 423 -3.37 -16.04 -4.67
CA ASN A 423 -4.81 -16.08 -4.40
C ASN A 423 -5.59 -14.83 -4.87
N PHE A 424 -5.36 -14.40 -6.11
CA PHE A 424 -6.15 -13.36 -6.77
C PHE A 424 -7.05 -13.98 -7.85
N VAL A 425 -8.21 -14.45 -7.42
CA VAL A 425 -9.20 -15.12 -8.28
C VAL A 425 -10.52 -14.34 -8.24
N PRO A 426 -11.01 -13.86 -9.39
CA PRO A 426 -12.28 -13.14 -9.46
C PRO A 426 -13.47 -14.08 -9.22
N THR A 427 -14.56 -13.55 -8.71
CA THR A 427 -15.88 -14.20 -8.65
C THR A 427 -16.85 -13.51 -9.62
N PRO A 428 -18.04 -14.09 -9.89
CA PRO A 428 -19.05 -13.40 -10.70
C PRO A 428 -19.43 -12.01 -10.17
N ASP A 429 -19.33 -11.80 -8.85
CA ASP A 429 -19.71 -10.52 -8.21
C ASP A 429 -18.54 -9.54 -8.04
N ARG A 430 -17.29 -10.03 -8.05
CA ARG A 430 -16.13 -9.28 -7.59
C ARG A 430 -14.88 -9.57 -8.41
N PHE A 431 -14.28 -8.51 -8.92
CA PHE A 431 -12.93 -8.58 -9.47
C PHE A 431 -11.89 -8.66 -8.36
N THR A 432 -10.92 -9.57 -8.51
CA THR A 432 -9.79 -9.70 -7.60
C THR A 432 -8.52 -9.80 -8.46
N SER A 433 -7.68 -8.78 -8.43
CA SER A 433 -6.52 -8.63 -9.32
C SER A 433 -5.22 -8.42 -8.54
N ALA A 434 -4.11 -8.97 -9.04
CA ALA A 434 -2.81 -8.81 -8.40
C ALA A 434 -2.30 -7.36 -8.54
N VAL A 435 -2.30 -6.82 -9.76
CA VAL A 435 -2.00 -5.41 -10.05
C VAL A 435 -3.24 -4.72 -10.62
N GLY A 436 -3.55 -3.52 -10.13
CA GLY A 436 -4.61 -2.68 -10.68
C GLY A 436 -4.28 -1.20 -10.55
N PHE A 437 -5.25 -0.35 -10.86
CA PHE A 437 -5.11 1.10 -10.87
C PHE A 437 -6.08 1.75 -9.88
N LEU A 438 -5.80 3.00 -9.48
CA LEU A 438 -6.77 3.78 -8.74
C LEU A 438 -8.07 3.89 -9.56
N MET A 439 -9.19 3.65 -8.90
CA MET A 439 -10.51 3.79 -9.51
C MET A 439 -10.91 5.26 -9.57
N LYS A 440 -11.59 5.66 -10.65
CA LYS A 440 -12.06 7.04 -10.85
C LYS A 440 -10.90 8.02 -10.73
N ASN A 441 -9.84 7.79 -11.48
CA ASN A 441 -8.62 8.58 -11.38
C ASN A 441 -8.68 9.80 -12.34
N PRO A 442 -8.86 11.04 -11.84
CA PRO A 442 -8.75 12.24 -12.66
C PRO A 442 -7.29 12.72 -12.82
N TRP A 443 -6.35 12.14 -12.07
CA TRP A 443 -4.97 12.63 -11.97
C TRP A 443 -4.04 11.98 -13.00
N GLN A 444 -2.78 12.38 -12.97
CA GLN A 444 -1.78 11.97 -13.95
C GLN A 444 -1.42 10.48 -13.84
N MET A 445 -0.93 9.91 -14.94
CA MET A 445 -0.37 8.55 -14.98
C MET A 445 0.92 8.57 -15.77
N THR A 446 2.01 8.05 -15.21
CA THR A 446 3.31 8.03 -15.90
C THR A 446 3.63 6.70 -16.60
N PRO A 447 4.24 6.73 -17.80
CA PRO A 447 4.81 5.54 -18.42
C PRO A 447 6.13 5.10 -17.76
N LYS A 448 6.60 5.79 -16.71
CA LYS A 448 7.85 5.43 -16.00
C LYS A 448 7.61 4.53 -14.78
N THR A 449 6.38 4.05 -14.60
CA THR A 449 6.08 2.99 -13.64
C THR A 449 6.59 1.65 -14.17
N ASN A 450 7.46 0.99 -13.42
CA ASN A 450 8.18 -0.20 -13.83
C ASN A 450 7.84 -1.40 -12.94
N ILE A 451 7.51 -2.52 -13.55
CA ILE A 451 7.31 -3.81 -12.88
C ILE A 451 8.36 -4.80 -13.39
N SER A 452 8.99 -5.51 -12.47
CA SER A 452 10.02 -6.51 -12.80
C SER A 452 10.13 -7.58 -11.72
N LEU A 453 10.70 -8.74 -12.03
CA LEU A 453 11.02 -9.81 -11.09
C LEU A 453 9.83 -10.25 -10.22
N VAL A 454 8.59 -10.08 -10.69
CA VAL A 454 7.39 -10.47 -9.92
C VAL A 454 7.03 -11.93 -10.17
N LYS A 455 6.47 -12.59 -9.16
CA LYS A 455 6.00 -13.98 -9.26
C LYS A 455 4.51 -14.06 -8.97
N PHE A 456 3.77 -14.69 -9.88
CA PHE A 456 2.35 -14.98 -9.70
C PHE A 456 2.17 -16.45 -9.32
N GLY A 457 1.49 -16.71 -8.21
CA GLY A 457 1.16 -18.06 -7.75
C GLY A 457 0.11 -18.74 -8.66
N PRO A 458 -0.14 -20.04 -8.46
CA PRO A 458 -1.06 -20.81 -9.31
C PRO A 458 -2.50 -20.28 -9.29
N ASN A 459 -2.93 -19.72 -8.16
CA ASN A 459 -4.26 -19.13 -7.99
C ASN A 459 -4.26 -17.63 -8.27
N VAL A 460 -3.64 -17.19 -9.36
CA VAL A 460 -3.72 -15.80 -9.82
C VAL A 460 -4.22 -15.79 -11.25
N SER A 461 -5.54 -15.62 -11.41
CA SER A 461 -6.18 -15.58 -12.73
C SER A 461 -6.05 -14.20 -13.38
N LEU A 462 -6.02 -13.14 -12.58
CA LEU A 462 -6.01 -11.75 -13.05
C LEU A 462 -4.73 -11.05 -12.59
N LYS A 463 -3.65 -11.17 -13.37
CA LYS A 463 -2.33 -10.57 -13.04
C LYS A 463 -2.40 -9.04 -13.04
N ALA A 464 -3.07 -8.46 -14.03
CA ALA A 464 -3.33 -7.03 -14.13
C ALA A 464 -4.80 -6.78 -14.47
N PHE A 465 -5.36 -5.64 -14.04
CA PHE A 465 -6.71 -5.23 -14.42
C PHE A 465 -6.86 -3.72 -14.53
N PHE A 466 -7.32 -3.26 -15.68
CA PHE A 466 -7.52 -1.83 -15.98
C PHE A 466 -8.93 -1.32 -15.66
N GLY A 467 -9.77 -2.16 -15.08
CA GLY A 467 -11.14 -1.81 -14.73
C GLY A 467 -12.13 -2.02 -15.88
N LYS A 468 -13.42 -2.03 -15.51
CA LYS A 468 -14.56 -2.01 -16.44
C LYS A 468 -15.63 -1.09 -15.87
N PRO A 469 -16.41 -0.41 -16.73
CA PRO A 469 -17.50 0.44 -16.26
C PRO A 469 -18.42 -0.31 -15.28
N GLY A 470 -18.84 0.36 -14.21
CA GLY A 470 -19.63 -0.24 -13.14
C GLY A 470 -19.64 0.59 -11.86
N PRO A 471 -20.19 0.07 -10.75
CA PRO A 471 -20.41 0.87 -9.53
C PRO A 471 -19.13 1.43 -8.90
N TRP A 472 -17.98 0.77 -9.12
CA TRP A 472 -16.69 1.16 -8.55
C TRP A 472 -15.82 1.98 -9.51
N PHE A 473 -15.88 1.69 -10.80
CA PHE A 473 -15.11 2.39 -11.83
C PHE A 473 -15.90 3.50 -12.53
N GLU A 474 -17.21 3.63 -12.26
CA GLU A 474 -18.14 4.50 -12.99
C GLU A 474 -18.07 4.24 -14.50
N GLU A 475 -17.88 5.27 -15.32
CA GLU A 475 -17.66 5.14 -16.76
C GLU A 475 -16.21 4.73 -17.09
N GLY A 476 -15.30 4.80 -16.11
CA GLY A 476 -13.87 4.58 -16.30
C GLY A 476 -13.30 5.52 -17.36
N ASP A 477 -13.72 6.78 -17.35
CA ASP A 477 -13.43 7.71 -18.45
C ASP A 477 -12.73 8.99 -17.98
N LEU A 478 -12.26 9.03 -16.73
CA LEU A 478 -11.44 10.13 -16.26
C LEU A 478 -10.04 10.06 -16.89
N ASP A 479 -9.34 11.19 -16.89
CA ASP A 479 -8.10 11.36 -17.63
C ASP A 479 -7.01 10.36 -17.20
N GLY A 480 -6.89 10.08 -15.91
CA GLY A 480 -5.98 9.07 -15.36
C GLY A 480 -6.43 7.65 -15.66
N ASP A 481 -7.74 7.38 -15.65
CA ASP A 481 -8.27 6.08 -16.06
C ASP A 481 -7.85 5.79 -17.51
N LYS A 482 -8.05 6.72 -18.45
CA LYS A 482 -7.71 6.58 -19.88
C LYS A 482 -6.21 6.41 -20.15
N ASN A 483 -5.38 7.01 -19.30
CA ASN A 483 -3.92 7.01 -19.44
C ASN A 483 -3.20 5.95 -18.59
N SER A 484 -3.95 5.00 -18.01
CA SER A 484 -3.37 3.92 -17.21
C SER A 484 -2.40 3.07 -18.03
N ILE A 485 -1.14 2.99 -17.55
CA ILE A 485 -0.03 2.29 -18.20
C ILE A 485 1.04 1.87 -17.18
N PHE A 486 1.76 0.79 -17.45
CA PHE A 486 3.04 0.44 -16.80
C PHE A 486 4.01 -0.25 -17.77
N HIS A 487 5.28 -0.33 -17.41
CA HIS A 487 6.36 -0.99 -18.15
C HIS A 487 6.73 -2.32 -17.49
N ASP A 488 6.55 -3.43 -18.20
CA ASP A 488 7.06 -4.76 -17.83
C ASP A 488 8.50 -4.90 -18.36
N LEU A 489 9.49 -4.72 -17.48
CA LEU A 489 10.89 -4.63 -17.86
C LEU A 489 11.49 -5.96 -18.29
N ASP A 490 11.08 -7.06 -17.65
CA ASP A 490 11.68 -8.38 -17.81
C ASP A 490 10.71 -9.44 -18.34
N GLY A 491 9.44 -9.09 -18.54
CA GLY A 491 8.42 -10.01 -19.00
C GLY A 491 7.78 -10.82 -17.88
N SER A 492 8.07 -10.52 -16.60
CA SER A 492 7.53 -11.28 -15.47
C SER A 492 5.99 -11.16 -15.33
N VAL A 493 5.38 -10.15 -15.94
CA VAL A 493 3.91 -9.98 -15.97
C VAL A 493 3.31 -10.58 -17.24
N THR A 494 3.85 -10.21 -18.40
CA THR A 494 3.26 -10.42 -19.73
C THR A 494 3.87 -11.58 -20.52
N ASP A 495 5.00 -12.13 -20.06
CA ASP A 495 5.92 -13.00 -20.78
C ASP A 495 6.68 -12.31 -21.94
N TYR A 496 6.46 -11.00 -22.16
CA TYR A 496 7.13 -10.20 -23.19
C TYR A 496 8.06 -9.18 -22.55
N LYS A 497 9.37 -9.39 -22.70
CA LYS A 497 10.39 -8.52 -22.11
C LYS A 497 10.35 -7.11 -22.71
N ASP A 498 10.48 -6.08 -21.87
CA ASP A 498 10.60 -4.70 -22.30
C ASP A 498 9.38 -4.21 -23.11
N THR A 499 8.20 -4.49 -22.57
CA THR A 499 6.90 -4.10 -23.15
C THR A 499 6.07 -3.28 -22.18
N TYR A 500 5.16 -2.49 -22.73
CA TYR A 500 4.24 -1.66 -21.96
C TYR A 500 2.86 -2.27 -21.98
N VAL A 501 2.20 -2.23 -20.84
CA VAL A 501 0.81 -2.67 -20.67
C VAL A 501 -0.02 -1.44 -20.37
N GLY A 502 -1.02 -1.18 -21.20
CA GLY A 502 -1.95 -0.08 -21.00
C GLY A 502 -3.37 -0.49 -21.30
N ARG A 503 -4.29 0.47 -21.22
CA ARG A 503 -5.69 0.25 -21.58
C ARG A 503 -5.89 -0.11 -23.04
N MET A 504 -6.77 -1.07 -23.29
CA MET A 504 -7.06 -1.60 -24.63
C MET A 504 -7.72 -0.59 -25.57
N ASP A 505 -8.42 0.42 -25.04
CA ASP A 505 -9.05 1.50 -25.81
C ASP A 505 -8.14 2.74 -25.98
N ASN A 506 -6.91 2.70 -25.45
CA ASN A 506 -5.96 3.80 -25.63
C ASN A 506 -5.16 3.62 -26.93
N TYR A 507 -5.62 4.26 -28.02
CA TYR A 507 -4.95 4.20 -29.32
C TYR A 507 -3.72 5.12 -29.44
N LEU A 508 -3.47 5.99 -28.46
CA LEU A 508 -2.27 6.83 -28.45
C LEU A 508 -1.01 6.00 -28.24
N ILE A 509 -1.14 4.83 -27.60
CA ILE A 509 -0.02 3.94 -27.23
C ILE A 509 0.09 2.65 -28.05
N GLN A 510 -0.82 2.42 -29.00
CA GLN A 510 -0.90 1.16 -29.75
C GLN A 510 -0.15 1.18 -31.10
N HIS A 511 0.11 -0.01 -31.64
CA HIS A 511 0.60 -0.25 -33.00
C HIS A 511 0.03 -1.59 -33.51
N PRO A 512 0.05 -1.90 -34.82
CA PRO A 512 -0.63 -3.09 -35.38
C PRO A 512 -0.15 -4.47 -34.91
N LYS A 513 0.92 -4.52 -34.12
CA LYS A 513 1.50 -5.76 -33.60
C LYS A 513 1.30 -5.92 -32.09
N CYS A 514 0.59 -4.99 -31.44
CA CYS A 514 0.22 -5.14 -30.04
C CYS A 514 -0.67 -6.37 -29.82
N ILE A 515 -0.65 -6.88 -28.59
CA ILE A 515 -1.37 -8.09 -28.19
C ILE A 515 -2.44 -7.70 -27.17
N ASN A 516 -3.69 -8.06 -27.45
CA ASN A 516 -4.81 -7.76 -26.55
C ASN A 516 -4.97 -8.83 -25.48
N PHE A 517 -5.19 -8.40 -24.24
CA PHE A 517 -5.53 -9.24 -23.09
C PHE A 517 -6.92 -8.80 -22.61
N THR A 518 -7.96 -9.41 -23.15
CA THR A 518 -9.35 -8.98 -22.97
C THR A 518 -9.83 -9.15 -21.53
N GLU A 519 -9.31 -10.16 -20.83
CA GLU A 519 -9.53 -10.42 -19.42
C GLU A 519 -8.98 -9.30 -18.53
N TRP A 520 -7.90 -8.63 -18.95
CA TRP A 520 -7.31 -7.48 -18.23
C TRP A 520 -7.96 -6.16 -18.63
N SER A 521 -8.74 -6.15 -19.72
CA SER A 521 -9.11 -4.93 -20.45
C SER A 521 -7.88 -4.10 -20.86
N GLY A 522 -6.79 -4.81 -21.17
CA GLY A 522 -5.48 -4.22 -21.46
C GLY A 522 -4.90 -4.66 -22.80
N VAL A 523 -3.87 -3.95 -23.23
CA VAL A 523 -3.08 -4.21 -24.43
C VAL A 523 -1.59 -4.15 -24.09
N VAL A 524 -0.82 -5.09 -24.65
CA VAL A 524 0.63 -5.17 -24.51
C VAL A 524 1.29 -4.72 -25.81
N CYS A 525 2.16 -3.72 -25.73
CA CYS A 525 2.81 -3.08 -26.87
C CYS A 525 4.31 -2.88 -26.62
N SER A 526 5.11 -3.02 -27.68
CA SER A 526 6.50 -2.58 -27.70
C SER A 526 6.58 -1.12 -28.12
N GLY A 527 7.46 -0.34 -27.49
CA GLY A 527 7.65 1.04 -27.87
C GLY A 527 8.47 1.83 -26.89
N THR A 528 8.45 3.14 -27.09
CA THR A 528 9.02 4.14 -26.19
C THR A 528 7.95 5.21 -25.98
N TYR A 529 7.69 5.54 -24.72
CA TYR A 529 6.56 6.37 -24.33
C TYR A 529 7.00 7.51 -23.41
N ALA A 530 6.32 8.64 -23.53
CA ALA A 530 6.51 9.83 -22.69
C ALA A 530 5.15 10.47 -22.37
N GLN A 531 5.15 11.49 -21.52
CA GLN A 531 3.96 12.29 -21.22
C GLN A 531 4.07 13.64 -21.93
N ALA A 532 3.16 13.93 -22.86
CA ALA A 532 3.06 15.27 -23.41
C ALA A 532 2.06 16.05 -22.55
N SER A 533 2.54 16.97 -21.71
CA SER A 533 1.63 17.78 -20.90
C SER A 533 1.30 19.08 -21.63
N ALA A 534 0.04 19.21 -22.03
CA ALA A 534 -0.50 20.49 -22.49
C ALA A 534 -1.05 21.21 -21.25
N LEU A 535 -0.23 22.10 -20.69
CA LEU A 535 -0.65 23.00 -19.63
C LEU A 535 -1.27 24.24 -20.28
N VAL A 536 -2.55 24.48 -20.02
CA VAL A 536 -3.28 25.60 -20.60
C VAL A 536 -3.44 26.69 -19.55
N TYR A 537 -2.77 27.82 -19.74
CA TYR A 537 -2.97 29.02 -18.93
C TYR A 537 -4.01 29.90 -19.60
N VAL A 538 -5.20 30.06 -19.01
CA VAL A 538 -6.23 30.98 -19.52
C VAL A 538 -6.51 32.06 -18.50
N GLN A 539 -6.35 33.32 -18.90
CA GLN A 539 -6.90 34.47 -18.20
C GLN A 539 -8.23 34.86 -18.87
N THR A 540 -9.34 34.21 -18.49
CA THR A 540 -10.71 34.73 -18.70
C THR A 540 -11.68 34.05 -17.73
N TRP A 541 -12.57 34.83 -17.11
CA TRP A 541 -13.70 34.30 -16.34
C TRP A 541 -14.61 33.47 -17.29
N ASN A 542 -15.16 32.34 -16.83
CA ASN A 542 -15.97 31.34 -17.57
C ASN A 542 -15.24 30.36 -18.53
N GLY A 543 -14.04 29.89 -18.18
CA GLY A 543 -13.32 28.80 -18.88
C GLY A 543 -13.51 27.39 -18.29
N GLN A 544 -14.43 27.22 -17.33
CA GLN A 544 -14.76 25.92 -16.74
C GLN A 544 -15.35 25.02 -17.85
N ASN A 545 -14.82 23.80 -18.03
CA ASN A 545 -15.28 22.76 -18.98
C ASN A 545 -14.68 22.74 -20.42
N LEU A 546 -13.53 23.37 -20.67
CA LEU A 546 -12.80 23.12 -21.92
C LEU A 546 -12.26 21.67 -21.91
N SER A 547 -12.62 20.87 -22.90
CA SER A 547 -12.08 19.51 -23.08
C SER A 547 -11.12 19.48 -24.27
N MET A 548 -10.04 18.73 -24.12
CA MET A 548 -9.02 18.55 -25.15
C MET A 548 -9.19 17.18 -25.81
N THR A 549 -9.28 17.16 -27.14
CA THR A 549 -9.23 15.93 -27.93
C THR A 549 -7.86 15.80 -28.55
N ILE A 550 -7.14 14.74 -28.20
CA ILE A 550 -5.87 14.37 -28.85
C ILE A 550 -6.09 13.15 -29.73
N VAL A 551 -5.50 13.20 -30.92
CA VAL A 551 -5.69 12.18 -31.94
C VAL A 551 -4.33 11.81 -32.52
N ARG A 552 -4.06 10.51 -32.67
CA ARG A 552 -2.85 10.01 -33.32
C ARG A 552 -3.10 9.93 -34.82
N ASP A 553 -2.18 10.46 -35.62
CA ASP A 553 -2.35 10.58 -37.08
C ASP A 553 -2.58 9.22 -37.78
N GLU A 554 -2.14 8.14 -37.13
CA GLU A 554 -2.32 6.75 -37.58
C GLU A 554 -3.70 6.14 -37.23
N TYR A 555 -4.41 6.73 -36.26
CA TYR A 555 -5.68 6.20 -35.72
C TYR A 555 -6.75 7.30 -35.56
N PRO A 556 -7.10 8.04 -36.62
CA PRO A 556 -8.02 9.17 -36.51
C PRO A 556 -9.44 8.80 -36.09
N ALA A 557 -9.85 7.55 -36.32
CA ALA A 557 -11.16 7.04 -35.91
C ALA A 557 -11.28 6.78 -34.39
N ASN A 558 -10.15 6.78 -33.65
CA ASN A 558 -10.12 6.50 -32.22
C ASN A 558 -9.48 7.67 -31.44
N PRO A 559 -10.12 8.84 -31.41
CA PRO A 559 -9.64 10.00 -30.66
C PRO A 559 -9.72 9.77 -29.14
N MET A 560 -8.83 10.38 -28.37
CA MET A 560 -8.94 10.44 -26.91
C MET A 560 -9.39 11.82 -26.46
N VAL A 561 -10.48 11.88 -25.71
CA VAL A 561 -11.01 13.12 -25.12
C VAL A 561 -10.61 13.19 -23.64
N LEU A 562 -9.98 14.29 -23.25
CA LEU A 562 -9.52 14.58 -21.89
C LEU A 562 -10.29 15.78 -21.32
N ARG A 563 -10.83 15.60 -20.12
CA ARG A 563 -11.70 16.58 -19.43
C ARG A 563 -10.88 17.63 -18.67
N GLY A 564 -9.62 17.33 -18.35
CA GLY A 564 -8.74 18.16 -17.54
C GLY A 564 -8.83 17.81 -16.04
N ILE A 565 -7.68 17.87 -15.37
CA ILE A 565 -7.51 17.41 -13.98
C ILE A 565 -8.27 18.30 -12.98
N ASN A 566 -8.35 19.62 -13.24
CA ASN A 566 -8.82 20.61 -12.27
C ASN A 566 -10.05 21.38 -12.78
N GLN A 567 -11.20 20.72 -12.94
CA GLN A 567 -12.43 21.32 -13.50
C GLN A 567 -12.92 22.60 -12.76
N ARG A 568 -12.51 22.81 -11.51
CA ARG A 568 -12.87 23.99 -10.70
C ARG A 568 -11.77 25.05 -10.59
N ALA A 569 -10.57 24.79 -11.11
CA ALA A 569 -9.46 25.74 -11.04
C ALA A 569 -9.53 26.78 -12.17
N VAL A 570 -8.78 27.87 -11.96
CA VAL A 570 -8.63 28.96 -12.94
C VAL A 570 -7.93 28.48 -14.23
N PHE A 571 -7.28 27.31 -14.20
CA PHE A 571 -6.57 26.72 -15.34
C PHE A 571 -6.85 25.22 -15.48
N GLN A 572 -6.68 24.69 -16.70
CA GLN A 572 -6.78 23.26 -16.99
C GLN A 572 -5.42 22.65 -17.33
N GLN A 573 -5.26 21.38 -16.99
CA GLN A 573 -4.08 20.57 -17.28
C GLN A 573 -4.52 19.26 -17.92
N TYR A 574 -3.88 18.90 -19.03
CA TYR A 574 -4.06 17.61 -19.70
C TYR A 574 -2.71 16.91 -19.83
N GLN A 575 -2.67 15.61 -19.54
CA GLN A 575 -1.42 14.83 -19.50
C GLN A 575 -1.56 13.47 -20.19
N PRO A 576 -1.82 13.45 -21.52
CA PRO A 576 -1.83 12.20 -22.27
C PRO A 576 -0.46 11.52 -22.26
N VAL A 577 -0.48 10.19 -22.14
CA VAL A 577 0.66 9.33 -22.45
C VAL A 577 0.69 9.10 -23.95
N VAL A 578 1.84 9.36 -24.58
CA VAL A 578 2.03 9.30 -26.02
C VAL A 578 3.18 8.38 -26.38
N MET A 579 3.06 7.72 -27.54
CA MET A 579 4.16 6.99 -28.18
C MET A 579 5.10 8.00 -28.86
N LEU A 580 6.39 7.87 -28.58
CA LEU A 580 7.40 8.73 -29.19
C LEU A 580 7.57 8.43 -30.69
N GLN A 581 8.10 9.41 -31.41
CA GLN A 581 8.35 9.37 -32.86
C GLN A 581 7.09 9.24 -33.71
N LYS A 582 5.96 9.76 -33.20
CA LYS A 582 4.65 9.76 -33.87
C LYS A 582 4.11 11.17 -34.05
N GLY A 583 3.11 11.30 -34.93
CA GLY A 583 2.36 12.52 -35.17
C GLY A 583 1.01 12.52 -34.46
N TYR A 584 0.65 13.66 -33.89
CA TYR A 584 -0.59 13.88 -33.16
C TYR A 584 -1.23 15.19 -33.57
N THR A 585 -2.55 15.28 -33.53
CA THR A 585 -3.27 16.55 -33.56
C THR A 585 -4.08 16.77 -32.29
N ILE A 586 -4.23 18.04 -31.92
CA ILE A 586 -4.95 18.50 -30.73
C ILE A 586 -6.08 19.42 -31.17
N HIS A 587 -7.26 19.17 -30.62
CA HIS A 587 -8.50 19.88 -30.87
C HIS A 587 -9.20 20.21 -29.56
N TRP A 588 -10.12 21.15 -29.59
CA TRP A 588 -10.89 21.56 -28.42
C TRP A 588 -12.38 21.55 -28.74
N ASN A 589 -13.21 21.20 -27.74
CA ASN A 589 -14.67 21.32 -27.81
C ASN A 589 -15.16 22.78 -27.75
N GLY A 590 -14.26 23.73 -27.48
CA GLY A 590 -14.48 25.17 -27.52
C GLY A 590 -13.39 25.89 -28.30
N LYS A 591 -13.22 27.19 -28.06
CA LYS A 591 -12.12 27.97 -28.66
C LYS A 591 -10.77 27.47 -28.15
N ALA A 592 -9.81 27.31 -29.05
CA ALA A 592 -8.42 27.02 -28.69
C ALA A 592 -7.88 28.14 -27.77
N PRO A 593 -7.12 27.81 -26.73
CA PRO A 593 -6.58 28.80 -25.81
C PRO A 593 -5.65 29.82 -26.50
N ASN A 594 -5.78 31.10 -26.11
CA ASN A 594 -4.89 32.16 -26.60
C ASN A 594 -3.44 31.96 -26.12
N VAL A 595 -3.25 31.28 -24.98
CA VAL A 595 -1.93 30.90 -24.46
C VAL A 595 -1.94 29.42 -24.15
N THR A 596 -1.05 28.68 -24.81
CA THR A 596 -0.87 27.23 -24.62
C THR A 596 0.58 26.95 -24.27
N TYR A 597 0.82 26.16 -23.22
CA TYR A 597 2.14 25.62 -22.89
C TYR A 597 2.19 24.13 -23.18
N LEU A 598 3.21 23.69 -23.90
CA LEU A 598 3.50 22.29 -24.15
C LEU A 598 4.79 21.91 -23.41
N TYR A 599 4.68 21.10 -22.37
CA TYR A 599 5.80 20.61 -21.59
C TYR A 599 6.25 19.23 -22.06
N LEU A 600 7.56 19.04 -22.11
CA LEU A 600 8.18 17.76 -22.48
C LEU A 600 8.45 16.94 -21.20
N ILE A 601 7.40 16.31 -20.67
CA ILE A 601 7.48 15.49 -19.45
C ILE A 601 7.89 14.06 -19.79
N ASN A 602 8.89 13.52 -19.09
CA ASN A 602 9.40 12.17 -19.33
C ASN A 602 10.05 11.95 -20.72
N PHE A 603 10.40 13.03 -21.42
CA PHE A 603 11.22 12.99 -22.64
C PHE A 603 12.72 12.97 -22.26
N ASN A 604 13.49 12.07 -22.84
CA ASN A 604 14.95 12.08 -22.78
C ASN A 604 15.53 12.80 -23.99
N LYS A 605 16.86 13.04 -24.01
CA LYS A 605 17.52 13.73 -25.11
C LYS A 605 17.19 13.08 -26.45
N ASN A 606 16.82 13.91 -27.42
CA ASN A 606 16.41 13.54 -28.78
C ASN A 606 15.04 12.84 -28.89
N ASP A 607 14.37 12.48 -27.79
CA ASP A 607 12.98 12.01 -27.85
C ASP A 607 12.12 13.11 -28.46
N TRP A 608 11.25 12.73 -29.39
CA TRP A 608 10.43 13.70 -30.12
C TRP A 608 9.04 13.18 -30.45
N ILE A 609 8.11 14.12 -30.61
CA ILE A 609 6.81 13.92 -31.28
C ILE A 609 6.52 15.11 -32.20
N ARG A 610 5.65 14.90 -33.18
CA ARG A 610 5.09 15.99 -33.99
C ARG A 610 3.68 16.28 -33.49
N VAL A 611 3.37 17.55 -33.26
CA VAL A 611 2.04 17.96 -32.80
C VAL A 611 1.46 19.02 -33.74
N GLY A 612 0.19 18.85 -34.11
CA GLY A 612 -0.64 19.80 -34.85
C GLY A 612 -1.75 20.37 -33.96
N LEU A 613 -1.72 21.66 -33.64
CA LEU A 613 -2.76 22.28 -32.80
C LEU A 613 -3.78 22.99 -33.68
N CYS A 614 -5.07 22.70 -33.49
CA CYS A 614 -6.15 23.31 -34.26
C CYS A 614 -6.44 24.74 -33.81
N TYR A 615 -6.22 25.70 -34.70
CA TYR A 615 -6.55 27.11 -34.53
C TYR A 615 -7.44 27.59 -35.68
N GLN A 616 -8.03 28.76 -35.54
CA GLN A 616 -8.82 29.36 -36.61
C GLN A 616 -7.90 29.80 -37.77
N PRO A 617 -8.39 29.82 -39.03
CA PRO A 617 -7.63 30.35 -40.15
C PRO A 617 -7.17 31.79 -39.91
N ASN A 618 -6.02 32.20 -40.46
CA ASN A 618 -5.42 33.52 -40.27
C ASN A 618 -5.03 33.88 -38.83
N THR A 619 -4.74 32.88 -37.99
CA THR A 619 -4.20 33.13 -36.65
C THR A 619 -2.72 33.52 -36.73
N ASP A 620 -2.35 34.61 -36.05
CA ASP A 620 -0.96 35.00 -35.85
C ASP A 620 -0.38 34.31 -34.61
N PHE A 621 0.85 33.78 -34.74
CA PHE A 621 1.52 33.00 -33.70
C PHE A 621 2.81 33.66 -33.23
N VAL A 622 2.96 33.76 -31.91
CA VAL A 622 4.25 33.97 -31.25
C VAL A 622 4.58 32.71 -30.48
N ILE A 623 5.59 31.96 -30.95
CA ILE A 623 5.97 30.67 -30.38
C ILE A 623 7.39 30.74 -29.88
N VAL A 624 7.59 30.37 -28.62
CA VAL A 624 8.90 30.39 -27.97
C VAL A 624 9.18 29.10 -27.22
N LEU A 625 10.43 28.64 -27.28
CA LEU A 625 10.96 27.63 -26.35
C LEU A 625 11.50 28.34 -25.11
N GLU A 626 11.05 27.88 -23.96
CA GLU A 626 11.51 28.31 -22.65
C GLU A 626 11.94 27.09 -21.84
N THR A 627 12.82 27.32 -20.87
CA THR A 627 13.11 26.33 -19.83
C THR A 627 12.62 26.88 -18.50
N PHE A 628 11.64 26.19 -17.92
CA PHE A 628 11.07 26.53 -16.62
C PHE A 628 11.95 25.97 -15.51
N GLN A 629 12.52 26.86 -14.70
CA GLN A 629 13.25 26.50 -13.49
C GLN A 629 12.26 26.32 -12.35
N ARG A 630 12.06 25.07 -11.93
CA ARG A 630 11.11 24.72 -10.88
C ARG A 630 11.48 25.35 -9.53
N ARG A 631 12.75 25.28 -9.14
CA ARG A 631 13.25 25.73 -7.82
C ARG A 631 13.02 27.23 -7.56
N SER A 632 13.38 28.09 -8.51
CA SER A 632 13.20 29.54 -8.37
C SER A 632 11.84 30.03 -8.85
N SER A 633 10.97 29.12 -9.32
CA SER A 633 9.78 29.48 -10.13
C SER A 633 10.09 30.51 -11.22
N ALA A 634 11.34 30.51 -11.72
CA ALA A 634 11.85 31.51 -12.65
C ALA A 634 11.98 30.92 -14.04
N LEU A 635 12.01 31.80 -15.02
CA LEU A 635 12.29 31.43 -16.40
C LEU A 635 13.77 31.62 -16.69
N SER A 636 14.35 30.69 -17.43
CA SER A 636 15.70 30.93 -17.97
C SER A 636 15.67 32.20 -18.84
N SER A 637 16.69 33.04 -18.74
CA SER A 637 16.82 34.25 -19.55
C SER A 637 16.97 33.99 -21.05
N LYS A 638 17.25 32.75 -21.46
CA LYS A 638 17.43 32.34 -22.85
C LYS A 638 16.10 31.86 -23.44
N VAL A 639 15.45 32.71 -24.23
CA VAL A 639 14.21 32.41 -24.95
C VAL A 639 14.52 32.24 -26.43
N GLU A 640 14.19 31.08 -27.01
CA GLU A 640 14.40 30.81 -28.44
C GLU A 640 13.07 30.94 -29.19
N ARG A 641 13.00 31.84 -30.19
CA ARG A 641 11.80 32.02 -31.03
C ARG A 641 11.72 30.99 -32.13
N TYR A 642 10.54 30.45 -32.38
CA TYR A 642 10.28 29.63 -33.55
C TYR A 642 9.99 30.52 -34.77
N MET A 643 10.45 30.09 -35.94
CA MET A 643 10.26 30.78 -37.22
C MET A 643 9.28 30.02 -38.13
N PRO A 644 8.42 30.72 -38.88
CA PRO A 644 7.50 30.08 -39.80
C PRO A 644 8.25 29.43 -40.97
N VAL A 645 7.69 28.34 -41.50
CA VAL A 645 8.07 27.73 -42.79
C VAL A 645 6.86 27.58 -43.69
N SER A 646 7.10 27.41 -45.00
CA SER A 646 6.04 27.46 -46.01
C SER A 646 5.33 26.12 -46.23
N SER A 647 5.93 25.00 -45.79
CA SER A 647 5.39 23.66 -46.03
C SER A 647 5.77 22.67 -44.94
N MET A 648 5.02 21.57 -44.88
CA MET A 648 5.30 20.43 -44.00
C MET A 648 6.68 19.81 -44.29
N MET A 649 7.06 19.74 -45.57
CA MET A 649 8.36 19.19 -45.99
C MET A 649 9.53 20.00 -45.44
N GLU A 650 9.41 21.34 -45.42
CA GLU A 650 10.42 22.22 -44.82
C GLU A 650 10.52 22.05 -43.30
N LEU A 651 9.38 21.79 -42.62
CA LEU A 651 9.34 21.52 -41.19
C LEU A 651 10.03 20.19 -40.86
N GLU A 652 9.84 19.16 -41.68
CA GLU A 652 10.37 17.81 -41.46
C GLU A 652 11.86 17.67 -41.78
N LYS A 653 12.45 18.57 -42.59
CA LYS A 653 13.87 18.53 -43.01
C LYS A 653 14.85 18.51 -41.84
N ASN A 654 14.58 19.28 -40.77
CA ASN A 654 15.39 19.25 -39.56
C ASN A 654 14.51 19.52 -38.33
N ARG A 655 14.21 18.45 -37.60
CA ARG A 655 13.28 18.42 -36.44
C ARG A 655 13.77 19.23 -35.24
N SER A 656 15.08 19.46 -35.13
CA SER A 656 15.67 20.22 -34.02
C SER A 656 15.55 21.74 -34.21
N ASN A 657 15.32 22.19 -35.45
CA ASN A 657 15.14 23.59 -35.76
C ASN A 657 13.88 24.13 -35.09
N LYS A 658 13.96 25.35 -34.56
CA LYS A 658 12.82 26.07 -34.00
C LYS A 658 11.98 26.63 -35.15
N LYS A 659 11.24 25.75 -35.81
CA LYS A 659 10.39 26.04 -36.96
C LYS A 659 8.97 25.56 -36.72
N PHE A 660 7.99 26.26 -37.28
CA PHE A 660 6.59 25.85 -37.26
C PHE A 660 5.96 26.02 -38.65
N TYR A 661 4.98 25.18 -38.96
CA TYR A 661 4.19 25.27 -40.19
C TYR A 661 2.72 25.46 -39.83
N PHE A 662 2.07 26.50 -40.33
CA PHE A 662 0.63 26.68 -40.18
C PHE A 662 -0.09 26.35 -41.48
N ASP A 663 -0.85 25.28 -41.48
CA ASP A 663 -1.61 24.84 -42.65
C ASP A 663 -2.99 25.51 -42.69
N ASN A 664 -3.08 26.65 -43.38
CA ASN A 664 -4.34 27.39 -43.55
C ASN A 664 -5.50 26.54 -44.11
N SER A 665 -5.21 25.51 -44.92
CA SER A 665 -6.26 24.64 -45.50
C SER A 665 -6.99 23.79 -44.44
N THR A 666 -6.30 23.43 -43.35
CA THR A 666 -6.85 22.60 -42.28
C THR A 666 -7.02 23.34 -40.96
N GLY A 667 -6.30 24.44 -40.74
CA GLY A 667 -6.24 25.18 -39.49
C GLY A 667 -5.25 24.60 -38.47
N LEU A 668 -4.33 23.73 -38.89
CA LEU A 668 -3.38 23.08 -37.99
C LEU A 668 -2.03 23.80 -37.93
N LEU A 669 -1.60 24.12 -36.71
CA LEU A 669 -0.24 24.58 -36.38
C LEU A 669 0.64 23.38 -36.04
N PHE A 670 1.57 23.03 -36.94
CA PHE A 670 2.53 21.95 -36.74
C PHE A 670 3.85 22.42 -36.17
N LEU A 671 4.35 21.67 -35.20
CA LEU A 671 5.69 21.82 -34.63
C LEU A 671 6.23 20.46 -34.15
N PHE A 672 7.56 20.36 -34.06
CA PHE A 672 8.23 19.25 -33.40
C PHE A 672 8.52 19.60 -31.93
N LEU A 673 8.08 18.74 -31.03
CA LEU A 673 8.50 18.77 -29.62
C LEU A 673 9.67 17.80 -29.51
N GLN A 674 10.88 18.29 -29.26
CA GLN A 674 12.07 17.46 -29.08
C GLN A 674 12.88 17.96 -27.87
N ALA A 675 13.19 17.04 -26.95
CA ALA A 675 13.97 17.37 -25.76
C ALA A 675 15.47 17.49 -26.09
N LYS A 676 16.11 18.53 -25.56
CA LYS A 676 17.55 18.81 -25.74
C LYS A 676 18.42 18.08 -24.73
N TYR A 677 17.89 17.82 -23.55
CA TYR A 677 18.67 17.31 -22.42
C TYR A 677 18.14 15.95 -21.93
N ASN A 678 19.03 15.17 -21.31
CA ASN A 678 18.63 13.95 -20.62
C ASN A 678 18.03 14.27 -19.26
N ARG A 679 17.10 13.43 -18.82
CA ARG A 679 16.61 13.45 -17.45
C ARG A 679 17.53 12.63 -16.57
N ASP A 680 17.58 13.01 -15.29
CA ASP A 680 18.34 12.32 -14.27
C ASP A 680 17.38 11.46 -13.43
N GLY A 681 17.69 10.17 -13.28
CA GLY A 681 16.89 9.24 -12.48
C GLY A 681 15.39 9.21 -12.83
N HIS A 682 14.55 9.46 -11.82
CA HIS A 682 13.08 9.43 -11.90
C HIS A 682 12.44 10.79 -12.16
N SER A 683 13.25 11.85 -12.34
CA SER A 683 12.72 13.20 -12.50
C SER A 683 11.92 13.35 -13.80
N TYR A 684 10.83 14.09 -13.73
CA TYR A 684 9.98 14.37 -14.89
C TYR A 684 10.66 15.21 -15.98
N CYS A 685 11.65 16.02 -15.61
CA CYS A 685 12.44 16.87 -16.52
C CYS A 685 13.94 16.76 -16.23
N SER A 686 14.75 17.35 -17.10
CA SER A 686 16.21 17.43 -16.94
C SER A 686 16.64 18.30 -15.77
N SER A 687 17.89 18.13 -15.32
CA SER A 687 18.56 19.03 -14.38
C SER A 687 18.74 20.45 -14.90
N GLN A 688 18.65 20.68 -16.21
CA GLN A 688 18.64 22.02 -16.80
C GLN A 688 17.29 22.74 -16.63
N GLY A 689 16.25 22.04 -16.17
CA GLY A 689 14.88 22.52 -16.02
C GLY A 689 13.89 21.84 -16.97
N CYS A 690 12.62 22.25 -16.89
CA CYS A 690 11.55 21.70 -17.72
C CYS A 690 11.44 22.48 -19.03
N GLU A 691 11.79 21.83 -20.14
CA GLU A 691 11.61 22.37 -21.47
C GLU A 691 10.11 22.50 -21.77
N ARG A 692 9.68 23.72 -22.15
CA ARG A 692 8.31 24.02 -22.51
C ARG A 692 8.23 24.94 -23.71
N ILE A 693 7.23 24.73 -24.55
CA ILE A 693 6.93 25.59 -25.69
C ILE A 693 5.70 26.41 -25.36
N LYS A 694 5.83 27.74 -25.38
CA LYS A 694 4.74 28.68 -25.17
C LYS A 694 4.26 29.19 -26.52
N ILE A 695 2.98 28.98 -26.79
CA ILE A 695 2.28 29.45 -27.99
C ILE A 695 1.34 30.56 -27.55
N VAL A 696 1.51 31.76 -28.10
CA VAL A 696 0.63 32.91 -27.88
C VAL A 696 -0.02 33.28 -29.20
N THR A 697 -1.33 33.39 -29.20
CA THR A 697 -2.11 33.82 -30.37
C THR A 697 -2.80 35.15 -30.12
N LYS A 698 -2.92 35.95 -31.19
CA LYS A 698 -3.72 37.17 -31.21
C LYS A 698 -4.99 36.92 -32.02
N ASP A 699 -5.87 36.07 -31.50
CA ASP A 699 -7.10 35.70 -32.19
C ASP A 699 -8.35 36.30 -31.52
N SER A 700 -9.11 37.09 -32.27
CA SER A 700 -10.41 37.65 -31.87
C SER A 700 -11.60 36.77 -32.26
N ALA A 701 -11.40 35.71 -33.05
CA ALA A 701 -12.47 34.84 -33.54
C ALA A 701 -13.10 34.02 -32.40
N LYS A 702 -14.41 33.77 -32.53
CA LYS A 702 -15.22 32.93 -31.63
C LYS A 702 -15.61 31.65 -32.39
N GLY A 703 -15.41 30.47 -31.81
CA GLY A 703 -15.79 29.21 -32.45
C GLY A 703 -15.09 27.97 -31.87
N ILE A 704 -15.61 26.79 -32.18
CA ILE A 704 -15.02 25.51 -31.79
C ILE A 704 -13.76 25.27 -32.62
N SER A 705 -12.65 24.93 -31.95
CA SER A 705 -11.37 24.65 -32.60
C SER A 705 -11.20 23.14 -32.81
N ASN A 706 -11.99 22.62 -33.74
CA ASN A 706 -11.93 21.23 -34.18
C ASN A 706 -11.69 21.15 -35.69
N CYS A 707 -10.54 20.57 -36.06
CA CYS A 707 -10.03 20.54 -37.43
C CYS A 707 -10.07 19.11 -38.01
N MET A 708 -10.61 18.12 -37.29
CA MET A 708 -10.47 16.69 -37.64
C MET A 708 -11.01 16.36 -39.04
N SER A 709 -12.17 16.90 -39.42
CA SER A 709 -12.80 16.65 -40.72
C SER A 709 -11.97 17.15 -41.90
N LYS A 710 -11.20 18.23 -41.71
CA LYS A 710 -10.26 18.77 -42.71
C LYS A 710 -8.88 18.11 -42.63
N ALA A 711 -8.47 17.71 -41.42
CA ALA A 711 -7.14 17.18 -41.15
C ALA A 711 -6.92 15.80 -41.78
N TYR A 712 -7.83 14.85 -41.56
CA TYR A 712 -7.58 13.44 -41.88
C TYR A 712 -7.77 12.99 -43.33
N PRO A 713 -8.44 13.76 -44.20
CA PRO A 713 -8.24 13.59 -45.64
C PRO A 713 -6.81 13.87 -46.11
N LYS A 714 -6.03 14.67 -45.36
CA LYS A 714 -4.69 15.15 -45.76
C LYS A 714 -3.54 14.56 -44.95
N TYR A 715 -3.71 14.38 -43.65
CA TYR A 715 -2.64 14.02 -42.70
C TYR A 715 -2.75 12.62 -42.12
N TYR A 716 -3.72 11.82 -42.57
CA TYR A 716 -3.78 10.40 -42.20
C TYR A 716 -2.48 9.69 -42.57
N GLN A 717 -1.97 8.87 -41.66
CA GLN A 717 -0.82 8.01 -41.89
C GLN A 717 -1.20 6.54 -41.68
N GLY A 718 -0.60 5.64 -42.44
CA GLY A 718 -0.76 4.21 -42.18
C GLY A 718 -0.11 3.83 -40.84
N PRO A 719 -0.73 3.00 -39.98
CA PRO A 719 -0.12 2.55 -38.73
C PRO A 719 1.24 1.85 -38.93
N THR A 720 2.29 2.37 -38.27
CA THR A 720 3.65 1.82 -38.35
C THR A 720 4.15 1.25 -37.02
N VAL A 721 5.02 0.24 -37.12
CA VAL A 721 5.69 -0.39 -35.97
C VAL A 721 7.13 0.09 -35.90
N ILE A 722 7.45 0.94 -34.91
CA ILE A 722 8.81 1.49 -34.73
C ILE A 722 9.72 0.50 -34.01
N LYS A 723 9.20 -0.11 -32.95
CA LYS A 723 9.86 -1.18 -32.19
C LYS A 723 9.04 -2.45 -32.38
N GLN A 724 9.70 -3.53 -32.78
CA GLN A 724 9.02 -4.82 -32.96
C GLN A 724 8.69 -5.45 -31.61
N MET A 725 7.62 -6.23 -31.58
CA MET A 725 7.30 -7.03 -30.40
C MET A 725 8.42 -8.04 -30.14
N PRO A 726 8.87 -8.18 -28.88
CA PRO A 726 9.81 -9.22 -28.50
C PRO A 726 9.17 -10.60 -28.64
N VAL A 727 10.01 -11.63 -28.70
CA VAL A 727 9.54 -13.02 -28.66
C VAL A 727 9.01 -13.33 -27.27
N LYS A 728 7.91 -14.09 -27.21
CA LYS A 728 7.33 -14.55 -25.94
C LYS A 728 8.34 -15.45 -25.21
N THR A 729 8.61 -15.13 -23.95
CA THR A 729 9.48 -15.93 -23.10
C THR A 729 8.73 -17.18 -22.66
N THR A 730 9.31 -18.35 -22.89
CA THR A 730 8.76 -19.64 -22.43
C THR A 730 9.47 -20.17 -21.18
N VAL A 731 10.63 -19.59 -20.84
CA VAL A 731 11.43 -19.99 -19.69
C VAL A 731 10.86 -19.35 -18.41
N PRO A 732 10.50 -20.14 -17.40
CA PRO A 732 10.06 -19.61 -16.12
C PRO A 732 11.15 -18.75 -15.46
N CYS A 733 10.76 -17.60 -14.92
CA CYS A 733 11.68 -16.72 -14.22
C CYS A 733 12.07 -17.30 -12.85
N THR A 734 13.31 -17.79 -12.73
CA THR A 734 13.82 -18.43 -11.49
C THR A 734 14.18 -17.44 -10.39
N LYS A 735 14.47 -16.18 -10.74
CA LYS A 735 14.80 -15.09 -9.81
C LYS A 735 13.59 -14.22 -9.43
N CYS A 736 12.40 -14.57 -9.90
CA CYS A 736 11.18 -13.82 -9.65
C CYS A 736 10.54 -14.17 -8.30
N GLY A 737 9.90 -13.18 -7.69
CA GLY A 737 9.24 -13.28 -6.41
C GLY A 737 10.14 -12.88 -5.24
N THR A 738 9.54 -12.79 -4.06
CA THR A 738 10.28 -12.49 -2.83
C THR A 738 11.24 -13.61 -2.47
N THR A 739 12.37 -13.20 -1.89
CA THR A 739 13.37 -14.12 -1.30
C THR A 739 12.91 -14.73 0.03
N GLN A 740 11.96 -14.10 0.72
CA GLN A 740 11.44 -14.58 1.99
C GLN A 740 10.18 -15.44 1.79
N MET A 741 10.13 -16.59 2.47
CA MET A 741 8.93 -17.45 2.46
C MET A 741 7.86 -16.98 3.44
N VAL A 742 8.26 -16.36 4.55
CA VAL A 742 7.39 -16.01 5.67
C VAL A 742 7.62 -14.58 6.15
N PHE A 743 6.53 -13.85 6.29
CA PHE A 743 6.49 -12.48 6.83
C PHE A 743 5.84 -12.54 8.21
N THR A 744 6.69 -12.67 9.24
CA THR A 744 6.30 -12.88 10.64
C THR A 744 6.68 -11.70 11.54
N SER A 745 5.96 -11.52 12.66
CA SER A 745 6.38 -10.60 13.74
C SER A 745 7.67 -11.05 14.42
N ASP A 746 8.07 -12.30 14.23
CA ASP A 746 9.32 -12.87 14.73
C ASP A 746 10.35 -13.06 13.59
N PRO A 747 10.88 -12.00 12.94
CA PRO A 747 11.80 -12.10 11.79
C PRO A 747 13.04 -12.96 12.03
N HIS A 748 13.40 -13.12 13.29
CA HIS A 748 14.57 -13.83 13.77
C HIS A 748 14.35 -15.35 13.85
N LYS A 749 13.11 -15.83 13.65
CA LYS A 749 12.75 -17.26 13.58
C LYS A 749 12.81 -17.75 12.14
N ASN A 750 13.39 -18.93 11.98
CA ASN A 750 13.40 -19.65 10.71
C ASN A 750 12.18 -20.58 10.62
N TYR A 751 11.63 -20.73 9.43
CA TYR A 751 10.45 -21.57 9.18
C TYR A 751 10.75 -22.60 8.09
N LEU A 752 10.24 -23.80 8.30
CA LEU A 752 10.19 -24.89 7.34
C LEU A 752 8.85 -24.84 6.61
N LEU A 753 8.88 -24.73 5.28
CA LEU A 753 7.67 -24.88 4.47
C LEU A 753 7.42 -26.37 4.21
N VAL A 754 6.22 -26.82 4.58
CA VAL A 754 5.77 -28.19 4.38
C VAL A 754 4.49 -28.20 3.56
N HIS A 755 4.48 -29.01 2.50
CA HIS A 755 3.25 -29.40 1.81
C HIS A 755 3.00 -30.90 1.96
N ILE A 756 1.78 -31.26 2.31
CA ILE A 756 1.35 -32.66 2.34
C ILE A 756 0.13 -32.81 1.46
N ASN A 757 0.21 -33.71 0.49
CA ASN A 757 -0.92 -34.12 -0.33
C ASN A 757 -1.17 -35.62 -0.15
N SER A 758 -2.37 -35.97 0.31
CA SER A 758 -2.79 -37.36 0.51
C SER A 758 -3.86 -37.70 -0.51
N SER A 759 -3.68 -38.78 -1.28
CA SER A 759 -4.63 -39.20 -2.32
C SER A 759 -5.29 -40.53 -1.96
N GLY A 760 -6.63 -40.56 -1.97
CA GLY A 760 -7.42 -41.78 -1.88
C GLY A 760 -7.64 -42.45 -3.25
N LYS A 761 -8.45 -43.52 -3.29
CA LYS A 761 -8.79 -44.26 -4.53
C LYS A 761 -9.37 -43.36 -5.63
N LYS A 762 -10.24 -42.40 -5.28
CA LYS A 762 -10.90 -41.50 -6.24
C LYS A 762 -9.95 -40.44 -6.82
N GLU A 763 -9.02 -39.94 -6.02
CA GLU A 763 -8.05 -38.92 -6.45
C GLU A 763 -6.97 -39.56 -7.34
N LEU A 764 -6.57 -40.79 -7.02
CA LEU A 764 -5.66 -41.58 -7.85
C LEU A 764 -6.24 -41.86 -9.24
N SER A 765 -7.54 -42.18 -9.35
CA SER A 765 -8.20 -42.37 -10.65
C SER A 765 -8.33 -41.08 -11.47
N ARG A 766 -8.18 -39.91 -10.84
CA ARG A 766 -8.11 -38.58 -11.48
C ARG A 766 -6.67 -38.11 -11.75
N GLY A 767 -5.66 -38.96 -11.53
CA GLY A 767 -4.26 -38.63 -11.77
C GLY A 767 -3.60 -37.73 -10.72
N GLN A 768 -4.23 -37.52 -9.55
CA GLN A 768 -3.63 -36.71 -8.48
C GLN A 768 -2.57 -37.49 -7.71
N GLN A 769 -1.35 -36.93 -7.63
CA GLN A 769 -0.23 -37.56 -6.94
C GLN A 769 -0.20 -37.21 -5.46
N ALA A 770 -0.02 -38.23 -4.60
CA ALA A 770 0.28 -38.05 -3.19
C ALA A 770 1.77 -37.76 -3.00
N PHE A 771 2.12 -36.83 -2.12
CA PHE A 771 3.51 -36.44 -1.84
C PHE A 771 3.64 -35.71 -0.50
N ILE A 772 4.87 -35.65 0.00
CA ILE A 772 5.30 -34.72 1.05
C ILE A 772 6.39 -33.84 0.46
N SER A 773 6.32 -32.52 0.63
CA SER A 773 7.36 -31.58 0.24
C SER A 773 7.91 -30.86 1.47
N VAL A 774 9.23 -30.67 1.52
CA VAL A 774 9.94 -29.92 2.56
C VAL A 774 10.89 -28.93 1.91
N ASN A 775 10.64 -27.62 2.03
CA ASN A 775 11.40 -26.56 1.35
C ASN A 775 11.66 -26.88 -0.14
N ASP A 776 10.59 -27.24 -0.86
CA ASP A 776 10.58 -27.65 -2.28
C ASP A 776 11.21 -29.02 -2.61
N ALA A 777 11.82 -29.72 -1.64
CA ALA A 777 12.27 -31.11 -1.83
C ALA A 777 11.07 -32.06 -1.78
N LEU A 778 10.76 -32.70 -2.92
CA LEU A 778 9.60 -33.56 -3.11
C LEU A 778 9.89 -35.02 -2.75
N PHE A 779 9.06 -35.60 -1.89
CA PHE A 779 9.05 -37.01 -1.52
C PHE A 779 7.76 -37.66 -2.02
N SER A 780 7.87 -38.35 -3.15
CA SER A 780 6.74 -39.04 -3.78
C SER A 780 6.61 -40.49 -3.29
N PHE A 781 5.38 -40.99 -3.31
CA PHE A 781 5.11 -42.39 -3.02
C PHE A 781 5.50 -43.27 -4.21
N LYS A 782 6.26 -44.34 -3.96
CA LYS A 782 6.55 -45.37 -4.97
C LYS A 782 5.40 -46.38 -5.11
N ASP A 783 4.74 -46.71 -3.98
CA ASP A 783 3.61 -47.63 -3.89
C ASP A 783 2.51 -47.10 -2.94
N ASN A 784 1.39 -47.82 -2.86
CA ASN A 784 0.33 -47.56 -1.87
C ASN A 784 0.83 -47.87 -0.45
N GLY A 785 0.52 -47.00 0.52
CA GLY A 785 1.01 -47.16 1.88
C GLY A 785 1.12 -45.87 2.68
N ILE A 786 1.97 -45.88 3.70
CA ILE A 786 2.25 -44.75 4.61
C ILE A 786 3.67 -44.24 4.36
N LEU A 787 3.81 -42.97 3.98
CA LEU A 787 5.10 -42.30 3.83
C LEU A 787 5.38 -41.45 5.06
N ILE A 788 6.56 -41.61 5.65
CA ILE A 788 7.04 -40.81 6.76
C ILE A 788 8.33 -40.10 6.32
N VAL A 789 8.39 -38.78 6.51
CA VAL A 789 9.58 -37.95 6.34
C VAL A 789 9.97 -37.39 7.71
N VAL A 790 11.22 -37.56 8.09
CA VAL A 790 11.77 -37.10 9.37
C VAL A 790 12.71 -35.92 9.10
N VAL A 791 12.49 -34.81 9.78
CA VAL A 791 13.28 -33.58 9.64
C VAL A 791 13.89 -33.21 10.99
N ASP A 792 15.18 -32.86 10.99
CA ASP A 792 15.83 -32.34 12.19
C ASP A 792 15.25 -30.95 12.53
N ALA A 793 14.72 -30.77 13.74
CA ALA A 793 14.06 -29.52 14.12
C ALA A 793 15.02 -28.34 14.37
N CYS A 794 16.31 -28.62 14.52
CA CYS A 794 17.36 -27.63 14.78
C CYS A 794 18.10 -27.20 13.50
N ILE A 795 18.20 -28.06 12.50
CA ILE A 795 18.90 -27.75 11.25
C ILE A 795 17.89 -27.55 10.10
N GLY A 796 16.70 -28.16 10.18
CA GLY A 796 15.70 -28.13 9.12
C GLY A 796 16.01 -29.08 7.95
N THR A 797 17.02 -29.93 8.08
CA THR A 797 17.41 -30.92 7.08
C THR A 797 16.61 -32.20 7.23
N VAL A 798 16.19 -32.78 6.10
CA VAL A 798 15.56 -34.09 6.07
C VAL A 798 16.59 -35.15 6.47
N MET A 799 16.35 -35.85 7.57
CA MET A 799 17.23 -36.92 8.07
C MET A 799 16.99 -38.24 7.35
N GLY A 800 15.77 -38.45 6.85
CA GLY A 800 15.39 -39.65 6.13
C GLY A 800 13.90 -39.67 5.79
N ASN A 801 13.53 -40.57 4.89
CA ASN A 801 12.14 -40.90 4.60
C ASN A 801 11.98 -42.42 4.53
N LYS A 802 10.79 -42.93 4.88
CA LYS A 802 10.47 -44.35 4.85
C LYS A 802 9.03 -44.55 4.38
N LEU A 803 8.86 -45.42 3.38
CA LEU A 803 7.56 -45.86 2.89
C LEU A 803 7.26 -47.24 3.48
N PHE A 804 6.07 -47.38 4.06
CA PHE A 804 5.54 -48.65 4.56
C PHE A 804 4.39 -49.09 3.65
N SER A 805 4.54 -50.21 2.96
CA SER A 805 3.57 -50.75 1.99
C SER A 805 3.24 -52.21 2.28
N GLY A 806 2.04 -52.66 1.92
CA GLY A 806 1.62 -54.05 2.10
C GLY A 806 1.72 -54.52 3.56
N VAL A 807 2.47 -55.60 3.81
CA VAL A 807 2.63 -56.18 5.16
C VAL A 807 3.42 -55.27 6.11
N ASP A 808 4.30 -54.42 5.59
CA ASP A 808 5.18 -53.56 6.41
C ASP A 808 4.41 -52.49 7.18
N ILE A 809 3.19 -52.15 6.74
CA ILE A 809 2.31 -51.20 7.41
C ILE A 809 2.09 -51.59 8.88
N LYS A 810 2.09 -52.89 9.22
CA LYS A 810 1.94 -53.39 10.59
C LYS A 810 3.10 -53.00 11.53
N HIS A 811 4.25 -52.59 11.00
CA HIS A 811 5.45 -52.24 11.77
C HIS A 811 5.66 -50.72 11.93
N VAL A 812 4.73 -49.91 11.40
CA VAL A 812 4.88 -48.44 11.40
C VAL A 812 4.89 -47.86 12.82
N ASP A 813 4.13 -48.44 13.75
CA ASP A 813 4.04 -47.97 15.14
C ASP A 813 5.35 -48.18 15.89
N GLY A 814 6.01 -49.33 15.68
CA GLY A 814 7.34 -49.62 16.23
C GLY A 814 8.39 -48.60 15.76
N TYR A 815 8.35 -48.24 14.47
CA TYR A 815 9.22 -47.20 13.91
C TYR A 815 8.94 -45.82 14.51
N LEU A 816 7.68 -45.40 14.62
CA LEU A 816 7.31 -44.12 15.24
C LEU A 816 7.69 -44.04 16.73
N LYS A 817 7.59 -45.16 17.47
CA LYS A 817 7.90 -45.22 18.90
C LYS A 817 9.41 -45.24 19.21
N SER A 818 10.22 -45.88 18.36
CA SER A 818 11.64 -46.17 18.67
C SER A 818 12.65 -45.78 17.58
N GLY A 819 12.23 -45.73 16.31
CA GLY A 819 13.13 -45.52 15.17
C GLY A 819 13.39 -44.06 14.80
N ILE A 820 12.76 -43.10 15.49
CA ILE A 820 12.89 -41.66 15.21
C ILE A 820 13.76 -40.99 16.29
N PRO A 821 14.85 -40.30 15.92
CA PRO A 821 15.69 -39.56 16.86
C PRO A 821 14.92 -38.47 17.62
N GLN A 822 15.40 -38.14 18.82
CA GLN A 822 14.91 -36.98 19.57
C GLN A 822 15.15 -35.68 18.79
N ARG A 823 14.27 -34.69 19.00
CA ARG A 823 14.30 -33.36 18.36
C ARG A 823 13.97 -33.40 16.87
N SER A 824 13.07 -34.30 16.48
CA SER A 824 12.66 -34.48 15.08
C SER A 824 11.24 -34.00 14.85
N ILE A 825 11.00 -33.34 13.71
CA ILE A 825 9.69 -33.11 13.12
C ILE A 825 9.34 -34.34 12.28
N ILE A 826 8.12 -34.84 12.43
CA ILE A 826 7.61 -36.02 11.73
C ILE A 826 6.48 -35.57 10.81
N LEU A 827 6.64 -35.84 9.53
CA LEU A 827 5.63 -35.60 8.51
C LEU A 827 5.17 -36.96 8.00
N LEU A 828 3.88 -37.25 8.10
CA LEU A 828 3.29 -38.50 7.67
C LEU A 828 2.15 -38.20 6.70
N SER A 829 2.05 -39.01 5.65
CA SER A 829 0.94 -38.99 4.68
C SER A 829 0.61 -40.41 4.24
N THR A 830 -0.60 -40.65 3.75
CA THR A 830 -1.00 -41.92 3.12
C THR A 830 -1.25 -41.77 1.63
N ARG A 831 -1.21 -42.91 0.93
CA ARG A 831 -1.62 -43.05 -0.47
C ARG A 831 -2.39 -44.34 -0.69
N GLY A 832 -3.55 -44.23 -1.33
CA GLY A 832 -4.39 -45.37 -1.68
C GLY A 832 -5.22 -45.89 -0.50
N ASP A 833 -5.68 -47.12 -0.62
CA ASP A 833 -6.47 -47.80 0.41
C ASP A 833 -5.52 -48.45 1.43
N VAL A 834 -5.36 -47.81 2.59
CA VAL A 834 -4.40 -48.19 3.62
C VAL A 834 -5.17 -48.61 4.88
N ALA A 835 -5.04 -49.89 5.25
CA ALA A 835 -5.56 -50.39 6.52
C ALA A 835 -4.73 -49.83 7.68
N ILE A 836 -5.24 -48.80 8.35
CA ILE A 836 -4.56 -48.15 9.47
C ILE A 836 -4.47 -49.12 10.67
N PRO A 837 -3.26 -49.44 11.19
CA PRO A 837 -3.10 -50.31 12.36
C PRO A 837 -3.70 -49.67 13.62
N ASN A 838 -4.38 -50.47 14.46
CA ASN A 838 -4.97 -50.00 15.72
C ASN A 838 -3.93 -49.36 16.66
N ASN A 839 -2.69 -49.88 16.67
CA ASN A 839 -1.61 -49.38 17.53
C ASN A 839 -1.04 -48.03 17.07
N LEU A 840 -1.38 -47.56 15.86
CA LEU A 840 -0.90 -46.28 15.33
C LEU A 840 -1.40 -45.12 16.21
N SER A 841 -2.62 -45.20 16.73
CA SER A 841 -3.19 -44.14 17.57
C SER A 841 -2.34 -43.84 18.81
N GLU A 842 -1.81 -44.88 19.47
CA GLU A 842 -0.90 -44.71 20.61
C GLU A 842 0.44 -44.10 20.20
N ALA A 843 0.98 -44.54 19.05
CA ALA A 843 2.23 -44.00 18.53
C ALA A 843 2.11 -42.50 18.22
N LEU A 844 1.01 -42.06 17.62
CA LEU A 844 0.74 -40.64 17.36
C LEU A 844 0.61 -39.82 18.65
N MET A 845 0.02 -40.39 19.71
CA MET A 845 -0.04 -39.76 21.03
C MET A 845 1.35 -39.53 21.61
N SER A 846 2.27 -40.50 21.46
CA SER A 846 3.67 -40.34 21.88
C SER A 846 4.43 -39.25 21.09
N LEU A 847 3.88 -38.82 19.95
CA LEU A 847 4.41 -37.77 19.08
C LEU A 847 3.62 -36.46 19.17
N GLY A 848 2.73 -36.36 20.16
CA GLY A 848 2.15 -35.12 20.65
C GLY A 848 0.65 -34.90 20.39
N THR A 849 -0.10 -35.87 19.85
CA THR A 849 -1.57 -35.77 19.90
C THR A 849 -2.06 -35.79 21.36
N ALA A 850 -3.11 -35.02 21.67
CA ALA A 850 -3.59 -34.86 23.05
C ALA A 850 -4.17 -36.16 23.64
N LYS A 851 -4.79 -36.99 22.82
CA LYS A 851 -5.35 -38.31 23.15
C LYS A 851 -5.15 -39.27 21.97
N PRO A 852 -5.29 -40.59 22.15
CA PRO A 852 -5.28 -41.54 21.04
C PRO A 852 -6.40 -41.17 20.05
N PRO A 853 -6.06 -40.84 18.78
CA PRO A 853 -7.07 -40.47 17.80
C PRO A 853 -7.88 -41.70 17.38
N TYR A 854 -9.17 -41.49 17.12
CA TYR A 854 -10.00 -42.52 16.52
C TYR A 854 -9.73 -42.57 15.01
N LEU A 855 -9.10 -43.65 14.55
CA LEU A 855 -8.68 -43.82 13.16
C LEU A 855 -9.46 -44.90 12.40
N GLN A 856 -10.36 -45.63 13.07
CA GLN A 856 -11.19 -46.63 12.43
C GLN A 856 -12.11 -45.96 11.39
N HIS A 857 -12.15 -46.53 10.18
CA HIS A 857 -12.87 -46.05 8.99
C HIS A 857 -12.27 -44.84 8.23
N ASN A 858 -11.08 -44.35 8.60
CA ASN A 858 -10.37 -43.32 7.83
C ASN A 858 -9.33 -43.95 6.90
N GLU A 859 -9.41 -43.66 5.59
CA GLU A 859 -8.45 -44.20 4.59
C GLU A 859 -7.32 -43.21 4.25
N SER A 860 -7.57 -41.90 4.40
CA SER A 860 -6.57 -40.84 4.17
C SER A 860 -6.13 -40.19 5.48
N LEU A 861 -4.82 -40.16 5.73
CA LEU A 861 -4.22 -39.64 6.95
C LEU A 861 -3.03 -38.74 6.61
N ALA A 862 -2.97 -37.56 7.22
CA ALA A 862 -1.77 -36.75 7.26
C ALA A 862 -1.50 -36.28 8.69
N PHE A 863 -0.25 -36.31 9.12
CA PHE A 863 0.14 -35.96 10.47
C PHE A 863 1.42 -35.13 10.48
N LEU A 864 1.40 -34.05 11.25
CA LEU A 864 2.56 -33.28 11.64
C LEU A 864 2.78 -33.50 13.14
N GLY A 865 3.85 -34.20 13.48
CA GLY A 865 4.22 -34.54 14.85
C GLY A 865 5.61 -34.06 15.23
N PHE A 866 5.92 -34.16 16.52
CA PHE A 866 7.23 -33.84 17.05
C PHE A 866 7.68 -34.90 18.06
N ARG A 867 8.94 -35.33 17.94
CA ARG A 867 9.59 -36.22 18.91
C ARG A 867 10.49 -35.38 19.79
N GLY A 868 10.08 -35.14 21.03
CA GLY A 868 10.86 -34.38 22.01
C GLY A 868 10.12 -34.21 23.33
N ASN A 869 10.74 -33.47 24.26
CA ASN A 869 10.18 -33.21 25.59
C ASN A 869 9.13 -32.09 25.61
N PHE A 870 9.07 -31.29 24.56
CA PHE A 870 8.11 -30.22 24.37
C PHE A 870 6.98 -30.66 23.44
N LYS A 871 5.77 -30.13 23.63
CA LYS A 871 4.62 -30.37 22.75
C LYS A 871 4.27 -29.09 21.97
N PRO A 872 4.80 -28.94 20.73
CA PRO A 872 4.50 -27.78 19.91
C PRO A 872 3.01 -27.62 19.57
N SER A 873 2.54 -26.38 19.50
CA SER A 873 1.14 -26.05 19.15
C SER A 873 0.78 -26.30 17.69
N TRP A 874 1.76 -26.44 16.80
CA TRP A 874 1.54 -26.72 15.37
C TRP A 874 1.28 -28.20 15.07
N ILE A 875 1.42 -29.10 16.05
CA ILE A 875 1.09 -30.52 15.89
C ILE A 875 -0.36 -30.65 15.47
N LYS A 876 -0.60 -31.32 14.35
CA LYS A 876 -1.94 -31.52 13.81
C LYS A 876 -2.06 -32.88 13.12
N LEU A 877 -3.24 -33.45 13.30
CA LEU A 877 -3.69 -34.66 12.62
C LEU A 877 -4.84 -34.28 11.68
N PHE A 878 -4.76 -34.77 10.46
CA PHE A 878 -5.78 -34.60 9.43
C PHE A 878 -6.25 -35.97 8.97
N THR A 879 -7.57 -36.16 8.94
CA THR A 879 -8.22 -37.42 8.58
C THR A 879 -9.28 -37.15 7.52
N GLY A 880 -9.30 -37.97 6.48
CA GLY A 880 -10.31 -37.93 5.42
C GLY A 880 -11.27 -39.11 5.49
N PRO A 881 -12.54 -38.95 5.08
CA PRO A 881 -13.47 -40.06 4.96
C PRO A 881 -12.99 -41.08 3.91
N ALA A 882 -13.47 -42.33 4.02
CA ALA A 882 -13.12 -43.43 3.12
C ALA A 882 -13.21 -43.04 1.63
N ALA A 883 -12.28 -43.55 0.82
CA ALA A 883 -12.09 -43.32 -0.61
C ALA A 883 -11.77 -41.89 -1.07
N HIS A 884 -11.61 -40.92 -0.16
CA HIS A 884 -11.28 -39.53 -0.48
C HIS A 884 -9.91 -39.13 0.08
N GLY A 885 -9.20 -38.29 -0.65
CA GLY A 885 -7.94 -37.68 -0.27
C GLY A 885 -8.11 -36.53 0.71
N LEU A 886 -7.00 -35.97 1.17
CA LEU A 886 -6.99 -34.72 1.93
C LEU A 886 -6.76 -33.54 0.99
N VAL A 887 -7.39 -32.41 1.30
CA VAL A 887 -7.02 -31.13 0.68
C VAL A 887 -5.54 -30.88 0.99
N GLN A 888 -4.77 -30.42 -0.01
CA GLN A 888 -3.35 -30.10 0.17
C GLN A 888 -3.12 -29.23 1.42
N ILE A 889 -2.36 -29.77 2.36
CA ILE A 889 -2.00 -29.14 3.61
C ILE A 889 -0.73 -28.32 3.36
N GLU A 890 -0.76 -27.04 3.72
CA GLU A 890 0.42 -26.17 3.75
C GLU A 890 0.66 -25.73 5.20
N LYS A 891 1.90 -25.87 5.68
CA LYS A 891 2.32 -25.47 7.03
C LYS A 891 3.69 -24.81 7.03
N TYR A 892 3.84 -23.83 7.91
CA TYR A 892 5.09 -23.14 8.20
C TYR A 892 5.51 -23.49 9.62
N ILE A 893 6.47 -24.41 9.76
CA ILE A 893 6.88 -24.95 11.06
C ILE A 893 8.10 -24.18 11.55
N PRO A 894 8.06 -23.51 12.71
CA PRO A 894 9.24 -22.82 13.24
C PRO A 894 10.33 -23.84 13.57
N LEU A 895 11.56 -23.50 13.25
CA LEU A 895 12.77 -24.29 13.49
C LEU A 895 13.63 -23.63 14.59
N GLN A 896 14.65 -24.37 15.06
CA GLN A 896 15.72 -23.81 15.92
C GLN A 896 15.24 -23.24 17.26
N LEU A 897 14.10 -23.72 17.77
CA LEU A 897 13.58 -23.26 19.04
C LEU A 897 14.35 -23.87 20.21
N GLU A 898 14.61 -23.09 21.26
CA GLU A 898 15.26 -23.58 22.49
C GLU A 898 14.40 -24.67 23.14
N GLU A 899 13.07 -24.53 23.06
CA GLU A 899 12.07 -25.49 23.52
C GLU A 899 12.17 -26.85 22.83
N TYR A 900 12.77 -26.92 21.63
CA TYR A 900 13.04 -28.18 20.95
C TYR A 900 14.30 -28.88 21.46
N GLY A 901 15.03 -28.30 22.42
CA GLY A 901 16.32 -28.83 22.88
C GLY A 901 17.46 -28.58 21.87
N CYS A 902 17.31 -27.56 21.01
CA CYS A 902 18.38 -27.10 20.15
C CYS A 902 19.42 -26.34 20.97
N ALA A 903 20.71 -26.61 20.75
CA ALA A 903 21.76 -25.79 21.33
C ALA A 903 21.58 -24.33 20.84
N ARG A 904 21.98 -23.34 21.66
CA ARG A 904 22.10 -21.92 21.25
C ARG A 904 23.17 -21.77 20.16
N ALA A 905 22.98 -22.38 19.00
CA ALA A 905 23.98 -22.44 17.96
C ALA A 905 24.16 -21.09 17.25
N ILE A 906 23.20 -20.17 17.37
CA ILE A 906 23.33 -18.78 16.94
C ILE A 906 22.47 -17.93 17.90
N LYS A 907 23.07 -16.95 18.61
CA LYS A 907 22.26 -15.87 19.21
C LYS A 907 21.52 -15.22 18.05
N SER A 908 20.27 -15.61 17.79
CA SER A 908 19.52 -15.07 16.67
C SER A 908 19.47 -13.55 16.84
N ARG A 909 20.13 -12.86 15.92
CA ARG A 909 20.44 -11.43 16.04
C ARG A 909 19.12 -10.66 15.95
N ARG A 910 18.59 -10.23 17.09
CA ARG A 910 17.33 -9.49 17.21
C ARG A 910 17.51 -8.06 16.69
N LYS A 911 17.29 -7.87 15.39
CA LYS A 911 17.39 -6.56 14.70
C LYS A 911 16.52 -5.49 15.36
N ASP A 912 15.33 -5.85 15.84
CA ASP A 912 14.45 -4.97 16.60
C ASP A 912 15.12 -4.42 17.88
N LEU A 913 15.81 -5.27 18.65
CA LEU A 913 16.54 -4.85 19.85
C LEU A 913 17.77 -4.00 19.51
N GLU A 914 18.42 -4.26 18.38
CA GLU A 914 19.53 -3.43 17.89
C GLU A 914 19.05 -2.04 17.44
N LEU A 915 17.92 -2.00 16.74
CA LEU A 915 17.27 -0.75 16.34
C LEU A 915 16.75 0.01 17.55
N LEU A 916 16.20 -0.67 18.56
CA LEU A 916 15.84 -0.05 19.84
C LEU A 916 17.07 0.58 20.48
N LYS A 917 18.17 -0.17 20.63
CA LYS A 917 19.43 0.37 21.16
C LYS A 917 19.94 1.55 20.33
N LYS A 918 19.81 1.50 19.00
CA LYS A 918 20.19 2.61 18.11
C LYS A 918 19.31 3.82 18.39
N ALA A 919 17.99 3.67 18.41
CA ALA A 919 17.03 4.74 18.69
C ALA A 919 17.21 5.35 20.09
N THR A 920 17.65 4.54 21.06
CA THR A 920 17.85 5.00 22.43
C THR A 920 19.24 5.56 22.71
N ARG A 921 20.27 5.19 21.92
CA ARG A 921 21.64 5.70 22.01
C ARG A 921 21.97 6.82 21.03
N SER A 922 21.19 6.99 19.97
CA SER A 922 21.41 8.07 19.02
C SER A 922 21.08 9.38 19.70
N HIS A 923 22.06 9.97 20.37
CA HIS A 923 22.65 11.26 20.05
C HIS A 923 23.96 11.47 20.81
#